data_AF-A0A818KI98-F1
#
_entry.id   AF-A0A818KI98-F1
#
_cell.length_a   1.000
_cell.length_b   1.000
_cell.length_c   1.000
_cell.angle_alpha   90.00
_cell.angle_beta   90.00
_cell.angle_gamma   90.00
#
_symmetry.space_group_name_H-M   'P 1'
#
loop_
_entity.id
_entity.type
_entity.pdbx_description
1 polymer ?
#
loop_
_entity_poly.entity_id
_entity_poly.type
_entity_poly.pdbx_seq_one_letter_code
_entity_poly.pdbx_strand_id
1 'polypeptide(L)'
;MRIRVLTDDNWSIALFCSIVTGFIVIVSCLTRRRRRYFSHHRLVDDVHHLWPFDEYLIQPTLCNVCSSTLLSGFHCSSCGIYLHERCVRPARRLYHCKHMTGSQEQIQHQWTRGNLPLDSECIICRRPCGAEPRLCDYRCIWCQRIVHDSCMRALPSQCDFGEFQRLIIPPNAVVSRTGNKKIVGYAHSVIERILPCSIDGWCPLLVIGNRKSGGANTDIVLNSFRTYLNSLQVIDISTITPDSILEWCNSLPTVGFYILVCGGDGTVNWILETIENTTPGLKPAVGILPMGTGNDLARILQWGYGEDSAVDVSTYLKKVLTAEVVALDRWSVDITANARHFGVAKTTARHMRMSNYFSVGCDALVTLNFHRRRDKIPEFFASRFVNKLHYFHYGTVDTFLKECKDLQNNVILEMDGRVIENLPALEGICILNIPSWGAGVRVWGAGENIPVQKIDDGLVEVFGIYSSFHIAQMQVGLADPFRIGQARRVTLTLKRRFPCQCDGEPFEEGPCISDIFLFVAPFICSIRVAVAFVGFLGMVAHYSQKISIGMALVCMVNHSSIDPLKNSFNPSVTQINTDCPLLNNTMKIEGPYPWTKNIQGLVLGGYFWGYLITEVPGGYLAGVYGARLIFGGAMIIAGAFSILIPLGARLHWGVVWFLRLIVGLAHGVIWPCMTVIMSHWAPPDERGKLLGFMNAGAQIGNVVTLSIGGLMCSWSFAGGWPLIFYSTGIMGLIWGIFWIFFYTDSPRHQRCISNREKDYIAHATQGQLSNHDKNEFKAPWKAILTSKACWALFITHTCNNWGTYTFLTSIPKYMAEVLKFDIKSNGLLSSLPYIIFWLNINISGAVADMIIRKKILTRTQTRKLFNVLGNLFPALFVIGLAFMTCKTKYFAVALLTIGVTFTGCCYGGGFMLTANDIAPAYAGIIFGISNTFATLPGIISPYIVGALTEKDAYNWRYVFFICAVIYIIGMITFLFIGSGDIQSWAVKRRAESITPEETPLSEPTGDLVSKNLTA
;
A
#
# COMPACT_ATOMS: atom_id res chain seq x y z
N MET A 1 -50.22 -82.57 24.24
CA MET A 1 -50.98 -81.29 24.21
C MET A 1 -50.04 -80.21 23.74
N ARG A 2 -50.44 -79.46 22.71
CA ARG A 2 -49.60 -78.59 21.86
C ARG A 2 -48.99 -77.41 22.62
N ILE A 3 -47.69 -77.19 22.40
CA ILE A 3 -47.00 -75.90 22.60
C ILE A 3 -47.74 -74.88 21.74
N ARG A 4 -48.38 -73.89 22.37
CA ARG A 4 -48.98 -72.75 21.67
C ARG A 4 -47.86 -71.88 21.12
N VAL A 5 -47.66 -71.98 19.82
CA VAL A 5 -46.90 -71.04 19.00
C VAL A 5 -47.52 -69.66 19.19
N LEU A 6 -46.73 -68.73 19.74
CA LEU A 6 -47.02 -67.30 19.72
C LEU A 6 -47.01 -66.85 18.25
N THR A 7 -48.12 -66.29 17.80
CA THR A 7 -48.36 -65.79 16.44
C THR A 7 -47.48 -64.58 16.11
N ASP A 8 -47.10 -64.46 14.84
CA ASP A 8 -46.21 -63.43 14.26
C ASP A 8 -46.63 -61.97 14.53
N ASP A 9 -47.86 -61.71 14.99
CA ASP A 9 -48.38 -60.36 15.26
C ASP A 9 -47.86 -59.70 16.55
N ASN A 10 -47.19 -60.43 17.44
CA ASN A 10 -46.66 -59.86 18.70
C ASN A 10 -45.26 -59.23 18.55
N TRP A 11 -44.48 -59.64 17.54
CA TRP A 11 -43.15 -59.07 17.31
C TRP A 11 -43.20 -57.65 16.76
N SER A 12 -44.17 -57.36 15.90
CA SER A 12 -44.41 -56.02 15.36
C SER A 12 -44.86 -55.03 16.44
N ILE A 13 -45.69 -55.47 17.39
CA ILE A 13 -46.11 -54.64 18.54
C ILE A 13 -44.95 -54.43 19.51
N ALA A 14 -44.18 -55.47 19.84
CA ALA A 14 -43.02 -55.34 20.73
C ALA A 14 -41.91 -54.45 20.11
N LEU A 15 -41.66 -54.56 18.80
CA LEU A 15 -40.73 -53.71 18.06
C LEU A 15 -41.23 -52.27 18.01
N PHE A 16 -42.52 -52.05 17.75
CA PHE A 16 -43.13 -50.72 17.75
C PHE A 16 -43.07 -50.07 19.14
N CYS A 17 -43.40 -50.79 20.20
CA CYS A 17 -43.26 -50.31 21.59
C CYS A 17 -41.79 -50.00 21.93
N SER A 18 -40.84 -50.81 21.47
CA SER A 18 -39.40 -50.56 21.69
C SER A 18 -38.91 -49.31 20.95
N ILE A 19 -39.35 -49.11 19.70
CA ILE A 19 -39.05 -47.92 18.89
C ILE A 19 -39.68 -46.67 19.51
N VAL A 20 -40.93 -46.74 19.94
CA VAL A 20 -41.64 -45.62 20.59
C VAL A 20 -41.02 -45.29 21.94
N THR A 21 -40.64 -46.29 22.74
CA THR A 21 -39.96 -46.07 24.03
C THR A 21 -38.57 -45.46 23.79
N GLY A 22 -37.82 -45.97 22.81
CA GLY A 22 -36.55 -45.39 22.37
C GLY A 22 -36.71 -43.94 21.91
N PHE A 23 -37.75 -43.65 21.13
CA PHE A 23 -38.08 -42.30 20.67
C PHE A 23 -38.44 -41.36 21.82
N ILE A 24 -39.24 -41.81 22.79
CA ILE A 24 -39.61 -41.03 23.99
C ILE A 24 -38.37 -40.75 24.86
N VAL A 25 -37.47 -41.73 25.04
CA VAL A 25 -36.21 -41.54 25.77
C VAL A 25 -35.31 -40.54 25.05
N ILE A 26 -35.15 -40.68 23.73
CA ILE A 26 -34.36 -39.74 22.92
C ILE A 26 -34.95 -38.33 23.00
N VAL A 27 -36.26 -38.16 22.80
CA VAL A 27 -36.94 -36.87 22.88
C VAL A 27 -36.86 -36.29 24.30
N SER A 28 -36.99 -37.10 25.35
CA SER A 28 -36.82 -36.66 26.75
C SER A 28 -35.38 -36.25 27.06
N CYS A 29 -34.40 -36.97 26.54
CA CYS A 29 -32.97 -36.61 26.67
C CYS A 29 -32.67 -35.31 25.90
N LEU A 30 -33.17 -35.17 24.67
CA LEU A 30 -33.00 -33.96 23.86
C LEU A 30 -33.70 -32.74 24.48
N THR A 31 -34.91 -32.90 25.00
CA THR A 31 -35.64 -31.81 25.69
C THR A 31 -35.01 -31.45 27.04
N ARG A 32 -34.50 -32.43 27.81
CA ARG A 32 -33.70 -32.15 29.02
C ARG A 32 -32.40 -31.44 28.69
N ARG A 33 -31.69 -31.86 27.64
CA ARG A 33 -30.47 -31.21 27.15
C ARG A 33 -30.76 -29.77 26.72
N ARG A 34 -31.85 -29.56 25.96
CA ARG A 34 -32.32 -28.22 25.54
C ARG A 34 -32.70 -27.34 26.74
N ARG A 35 -33.42 -27.86 27.75
CA ARG A 35 -33.76 -27.11 28.97
C ARG A 35 -32.53 -26.74 29.80
N ARG A 36 -31.56 -27.65 29.96
CA ARG A 36 -30.28 -27.35 30.63
C ARG A 36 -29.50 -26.27 29.90
N TYR A 37 -29.40 -26.37 28.57
CA TYR A 37 -28.77 -25.35 27.71
C TYR A 37 -29.36 -23.96 27.94
N PHE A 38 -30.70 -23.82 27.94
CA PHE A 38 -31.36 -22.54 28.21
C PHE A 38 -31.21 -22.04 29.66
N SER A 39 -31.15 -22.94 30.64
CA SER A 39 -30.97 -22.59 32.05
C SER A 39 -29.57 -22.03 32.32
N HIS A 40 -28.53 -22.67 31.79
CA HIS A 40 -27.14 -22.22 31.95
C HIS A 40 -26.91 -20.86 31.27
N HIS A 41 -27.50 -20.60 30.10
CA HIS A 41 -27.34 -19.32 29.40
C HIS A 41 -27.85 -18.11 30.22
N ARG A 42 -28.89 -18.28 31.06
CA ARG A 42 -29.45 -17.19 31.89
C ARG A 42 -28.59 -16.80 33.11
N LEU A 43 -27.61 -17.61 33.49
CA LEU A 43 -26.73 -17.36 34.65
C LEU A 43 -25.41 -16.66 34.26
N VAL A 44 -25.11 -16.58 32.96
CA VAL A 44 -23.77 -16.32 32.40
C VAL A 44 -23.57 -14.87 31.93
N ASP A 45 -24.58 -14.00 32.03
CA ASP A 45 -24.43 -12.55 31.76
C ASP A 45 -23.62 -11.87 32.89
N ASP A 46 -22.30 -11.97 32.80
CA ASP A 46 -21.32 -11.20 33.55
C ASP A 46 -20.35 -10.55 32.56
N VAL A 47 -20.15 -9.24 32.68
CA VAL A 47 -19.29 -8.47 31.78
C VAL A 47 -17.80 -8.77 32.03
N HIS A 48 -17.46 -9.26 33.23
CA HIS A 48 -16.08 -9.46 33.64
C HIS A 48 -15.64 -10.92 33.64
N HIS A 49 -16.55 -11.85 33.94
CA HIS A 49 -16.24 -13.29 33.99
C HIS A 49 -16.94 -14.03 32.86
N LEU A 50 -16.19 -14.80 32.08
CA LEU A 50 -16.74 -15.73 31.11
C LEU A 50 -16.93 -17.10 31.79
N TRP A 51 -18.16 -17.61 31.88
CA TRP A 51 -18.50 -18.83 32.62
C TRP A 51 -18.95 -20.00 31.71
N PRO A 52 -18.03 -20.66 30.97
CA PRO A 52 -18.33 -21.98 30.41
C PRO A 52 -18.66 -22.99 31.51
N PHE A 53 -19.49 -23.97 31.14
CA PHE A 53 -19.91 -25.07 32.02
C PHE A 53 -19.20 -26.36 31.58
N ASP A 54 -18.49 -26.98 32.52
CA ASP A 54 -17.84 -28.27 32.32
C ASP A 54 -18.74 -29.38 32.87
N GLU A 55 -19.22 -30.26 31.98
CA GLU A 55 -20.08 -31.39 32.36
C GLU A 55 -19.31 -32.46 33.15
N TYR A 56 -18.01 -32.62 32.89
CA TYR A 56 -17.17 -33.63 33.53
C TYR A 56 -15.76 -33.08 33.76
N LEU A 57 -15.36 -32.98 35.03
CA LEU A 57 -14.00 -32.61 35.41
C LEU A 57 -13.15 -33.87 35.56
N ILE A 58 -12.07 -33.95 34.79
CA ILE A 58 -11.18 -35.12 34.74
C ILE A 58 -10.30 -35.21 36.01
N GLN A 59 -10.12 -34.09 36.70
CA GLN A 59 -9.24 -33.95 37.86
C GLN A 59 -10.08 -33.67 39.12
N PRO A 60 -9.60 -34.03 40.33
CA PRO A 60 -10.25 -33.65 41.58
C PRO A 60 -10.24 -32.12 41.76
N THR A 61 -11.33 -31.46 41.39
CA THR A 61 -11.46 -30.00 41.44
C THR A 61 -12.33 -29.60 42.64
N LEU A 62 -11.95 -28.52 43.32
CA LEU A 62 -12.70 -27.95 44.44
C LEU A 62 -13.35 -26.62 44.04
N CYS A 63 -14.54 -26.34 44.55
CA CYS A 63 -15.17 -25.05 44.34
C CYS A 63 -14.41 -23.94 45.09
N ASN A 64 -14.00 -22.88 44.38
CA ASN A 64 -13.28 -21.76 44.97
C ASN A 64 -14.07 -20.98 46.03
N VAL A 65 -15.40 -21.10 46.08
CA VAL A 65 -16.25 -20.41 47.07
C VAL A 65 -16.57 -21.28 48.28
N CYS A 66 -17.02 -22.52 48.07
CA CYS A 66 -17.47 -23.39 49.18
C CYS A 66 -16.47 -24.50 49.55
N SER A 67 -15.32 -24.58 48.86
CA SER A 67 -14.24 -25.56 49.07
C SER A 67 -14.69 -27.03 49.01
N SER A 68 -15.87 -27.30 48.46
CA SER A 68 -16.41 -28.65 48.29
C SER A 68 -16.07 -29.20 46.91
N THR A 69 -15.96 -30.52 46.79
CA THR A 69 -15.65 -31.22 45.54
C THR A 69 -16.64 -30.91 44.43
N LEU A 70 -16.11 -30.74 43.22
CA LEU A 70 -16.85 -30.53 41.97
C LEU A 70 -16.71 -31.76 41.09
N LEU A 71 -17.85 -32.36 40.73
CA LEU A 71 -17.92 -33.35 39.64
C LEU A 71 -18.19 -32.66 38.29
N SER A 72 -19.00 -31.60 38.34
CA SER A 72 -19.32 -30.71 37.22
C SER A 72 -19.56 -29.30 37.76
N GLY A 73 -19.33 -28.29 36.94
CA GLY A 73 -19.43 -26.90 37.39
C GLY A 73 -19.04 -25.87 36.34
N PHE A 74 -19.05 -24.60 36.74
CA PHE A 74 -18.60 -23.49 35.91
C PHE A 74 -17.12 -23.22 36.14
N HIS A 75 -16.35 -22.97 35.08
CA HIS A 75 -14.98 -22.47 35.18
C HIS A 75 -14.90 -21.08 34.54
N CYS A 76 -14.11 -20.16 35.12
CA CYS A 76 -13.86 -18.88 34.47
C CYS A 76 -12.68 -18.98 33.49
N SER A 77 -12.89 -18.70 32.21
CA SER A 77 -11.83 -18.79 31.19
C SER A 77 -10.72 -17.73 31.31
N SER A 78 -10.92 -16.69 32.12
CA SER A 78 -9.94 -15.61 32.28
C SER A 78 -9.15 -15.72 33.58
N CYS A 79 -9.81 -15.98 34.72
CA CYS A 79 -9.13 -16.08 36.02
C CYS A 79 -8.93 -17.53 36.53
N GLY A 80 -9.58 -18.51 35.90
CA GLY A 80 -9.37 -19.94 36.16
C GLY A 80 -9.99 -20.46 37.46
N ILE A 81 -10.99 -19.77 38.02
CA ILE A 81 -11.74 -20.27 39.20
C ILE A 81 -12.85 -21.24 38.80
N TYR A 82 -13.08 -22.25 39.63
CA TYR A 82 -14.11 -23.28 39.47
C TYR A 82 -15.22 -23.14 40.52
N LEU A 83 -16.47 -23.25 40.10
CA LEU A 83 -17.64 -22.97 40.94
C LEU A 83 -18.78 -23.96 40.71
N HIS A 84 -19.52 -24.30 41.77
CA HIS A 84 -20.87 -24.87 41.62
C HIS A 84 -21.80 -23.82 41.03
N GLU A 85 -22.87 -24.28 40.37
CA GLU A 85 -23.94 -23.41 39.83
C GLU A 85 -24.49 -22.42 40.88
N ARG A 86 -24.72 -22.89 42.11
CA ARG A 86 -25.15 -22.05 43.24
C ARG A 86 -24.12 -21.00 43.69
N CYS A 87 -22.84 -21.21 43.39
CA CYS A 87 -21.73 -20.37 43.83
C CYS A 87 -21.35 -19.28 42.81
N VAL A 88 -21.90 -19.30 41.59
CA VAL A 88 -21.62 -18.31 40.54
C VAL A 88 -21.98 -16.89 40.99
N ARG A 89 -23.17 -16.69 41.58
CA ARG A 89 -23.62 -15.37 42.05
C ARG A 89 -22.78 -14.83 43.22
N PRO A 90 -22.51 -15.61 44.30
CA PRO A 90 -21.59 -15.20 45.36
C PRO A 90 -20.19 -14.84 44.85
N ALA A 91 -19.65 -15.59 43.89
CA ALA A 91 -18.30 -15.38 43.38
C ALA A 91 -18.09 -13.99 42.76
N ARG A 92 -19.13 -13.41 42.12
CA ARG A 92 -19.05 -12.05 41.53
C ARG A 92 -18.68 -10.96 42.54
N ARG A 93 -18.99 -11.15 43.82
CA ARG A 93 -18.66 -10.21 44.90
C ARG A 93 -17.32 -10.52 45.57
N LEU A 94 -16.89 -11.78 45.53
CA LEU A 94 -15.73 -12.28 46.27
C LEU A 94 -14.46 -12.30 45.42
N TYR A 95 -14.58 -12.44 44.09
CA TYR A 95 -13.46 -12.62 43.18
C TYR A 95 -13.52 -11.61 42.03
N HIS A 96 -12.46 -10.79 41.92
CA HIS A 96 -12.25 -9.95 40.75
C HIS A 96 -11.62 -10.77 39.61
N CYS A 97 -12.18 -10.65 38.42
CA CYS A 97 -11.64 -11.31 37.23
C CYS A 97 -10.35 -10.63 36.73
N LYS A 98 -9.71 -11.21 35.73
CA LYS A 98 -8.54 -10.68 35.03
C LYS A 98 -8.83 -9.26 34.49
N HIS A 99 -8.05 -8.28 34.90
CA HIS A 99 -8.23 -6.89 34.48
C HIS A 99 -7.91 -6.70 32.99
N MET A 100 -8.85 -6.14 32.22
CA MET A 100 -8.66 -5.86 30.80
C MET A 100 -7.97 -4.51 30.55
N THR A 101 -8.26 -3.52 31.42
CA THR A 101 -7.72 -2.17 31.42
C THR A 101 -7.25 -1.79 32.82
N GLY A 102 -6.32 -0.85 32.94
CA GLY A 102 -5.81 -0.37 34.22
C GLY A 102 -5.17 1.02 34.12
N SER A 103 -5.20 1.77 35.23
CA SER A 103 -4.54 3.09 35.33
C SER A 103 -3.22 3.05 36.11
N GLN A 104 -2.82 1.89 36.62
CA GLN A 104 -1.62 1.73 37.43
C GLN A 104 -0.36 1.65 36.55
N GLU A 105 0.69 2.40 36.90
CA GLU A 105 1.97 2.33 36.16
C GLU A 105 2.64 0.95 36.28
N GLN A 106 2.47 0.26 37.40
CA GLN A 106 3.04 -1.07 37.67
C GLN A 106 1.94 -2.09 37.95
N ILE A 107 1.99 -3.22 37.25
CA ILE A 107 1.01 -4.31 37.40
C ILE A 107 1.48 -5.27 38.51
N GLN A 108 0.64 -5.46 39.54
CA GLN A 108 0.88 -6.42 40.61
C GLN A 108 0.46 -7.84 40.20
N HIS A 109 1.01 -8.85 40.84
CA HIS A 109 0.53 -10.22 40.66
C HIS A 109 -0.93 -10.37 41.13
N GLN A 110 -1.79 -10.89 40.25
CA GLN A 110 -3.17 -11.29 40.59
C GLN A 110 -3.21 -12.81 40.79
N TRP A 111 -3.58 -13.26 41.99
CA TRP A 111 -3.44 -14.66 42.41
C TRP A 111 -4.78 -15.39 42.46
N THR A 112 -4.79 -16.62 41.93
CA THR A 112 -5.88 -17.59 42.09
C THR A 112 -5.41 -18.72 42.98
N ARG A 113 -6.22 -19.12 43.96
CA ARG A 113 -5.88 -20.16 44.95
C ARG A 113 -6.39 -21.54 44.52
N GLY A 114 -5.54 -22.56 44.65
CA GLY A 114 -5.90 -23.96 44.42
C GLY A 114 -6.30 -24.30 42.97
N ASN A 115 -6.77 -25.55 42.75
CA ASN A 115 -7.07 -26.11 41.43
C ASN A 115 -5.90 -25.96 40.45
N LEU A 116 -4.70 -26.23 40.94
CA LEU A 116 -3.47 -26.17 40.16
C LEU A 116 -3.37 -27.37 39.22
N PRO A 117 -2.75 -27.24 38.04
CA PRO A 117 -2.47 -28.37 37.17
C PRO A 117 -1.68 -29.47 37.90
N LEU A 118 -1.88 -30.72 37.49
CA LEU A 118 -1.05 -31.84 37.96
C LEU A 118 0.43 -31.56 37.65
N ASP A 119 1.32 -32.02 38.54
CA ASP A 119 2.77 -31.82 38.47
C ASP A 119 3.23 -30.34 38.52
N SER A 120 2.41 -29.46 39.09
CA SER A 120 2.80 -28.07 39.33
C SER A 120 3.95 -27.98 40.35
N GLU A 121 4.98 -27.19 40.04
CA GLU A 121 6.09 -26.93 40.96
C GLU A 121 6.12 -25.47 41.42
N CYS A 122 6.56 -25.27 42.67
CA CYS A 122 6.78 -23.93 43.20
C CYS A 122 8.00 -23.27 42.55
N ILE A 123 7.82 -22.06 42.04
CA ILE A 123 8.91 -21.32 41.37
C ILE A 123 10.10 -21.01 42.30
N ILE A 124 9.86 -20.93 43.62
CA ILE A 124 10.88 -20.60 44.62
C ILE A 124 11.64 -21.85 45.08
N CYS A 125 10.94 -22.88 45.53
CA CYS A 125 11.57 -24.05 46.18
C CYS A 125 11.65 -25.29 45.30
N ARG A 126 11.04 -25.27 44.10
CA ARG A 126 11.00 -26.38 43.12
C ARG A 126 10.40 -27.69 43.66
N ARG A 127 9.55 -27.61 44.68
CA ARG A 127 8.78 -28.76 45.21
C ARG A 127 7.35 -28.77 44.63
N PRO A 128 6.68 -29.93 44.58
CA PRO A 128 5.31 -30.05 44.09
C PRO A 128 4.33 -29.15 44.86
N CYS A 129 3.37 -28.56 44.15
CA CYS A 129 2.28 -27.72 44.65
C CYS A 129 0.93 -28.42 44.43
N GLY A 130 -0.09 -28.04 45.22
CA GLY A 130 -1.45 -28.56 45.06
C GLY A 130 -1.63 -30.01 45.51
N ALA A 131 -0.70 -30.54 46.30
CA ALA A 131 -0.73 -31.93 46.77
C ALA A 131 -1.75 -32.17 47.89
N GLU A 132 -2.24 -31.12 48.54
CA GLU A 132 -3.20 -31.25 49.64
C GLU A 132 -4.64 -31.35 49.12
N PRO A 133 -5.54 -32.13 49.76
CA PRO A 133 -6.95 -32.26 49.38
C PRO A 133 -7.79 -31.04 49.81
N ARG A 134 -7.23 -29.83 49.64
CA ARG A 134 -7.86 -28.54 49.92
C ARG A 134 -7.36 -27.49 48.92
N LEU A 135 -8.01 -26.33 48.87
CA LEU A 135 -7.49 -25.19 48.12
C LEU A 135 -6.24 -24.62 48.82
N CYS A 136 -5.07 -25.13 48.43
CA CYS A 136 -3.75 -24.64 48.84
C CYS A 136 -2.98 -24.09 47.64
N ASP A 137 -1.96 -23.29 47.94
CA ASP A 137 -1.05 -22.70 46.96
C ASP A 137 -1.71 -21.75 45.95
N TYR A 138 -0.88 -20.98 45.24
CA TYR A 138 -1.34 -19.89 44.40
C TYR A 138 -0.74 -19.94 43.00
N ARG A 139 -1.55 -19.60 41.99
CA ARG A 139 -1.13 -19.36 40.60
C ARG A 139 -1.40 -17.92 40.22
N CYS A 140 -0.42 -17.24 39.63
CA CYS A 140 -0.64 -15.90 39.09
C CYS A 140 -1.36 -15.97 37.73
N ILE A 141 -2.41 -15.17 37.55
CA ILE A 141 -3.23 -15.14 36.31
C ILE A 141 -2.47 -14.51 35.13
N TRP A 142 -1.44 -13.71 35.39
CA TRP A 142 -0.66 -13.04 34.34
C TRP A 142 0.61 -13.83 33.98
N CYS A 143 1.54 -13.99 34.92
CA CYS A 143 2.80 -14.68 34.64
C CYS A 143 2.75 -16.21 34.75
N GLN A 144 1.60 -16.78 35.12
CA GLN A 144 1.37 -18.23 35.28
C GLN A 144 2.28 -18.94 36.30
N ARG A 145 3.11 -18.20 37.05
CA ARG A 145 3.96 -18.77 38.12
C ARG A 145 3.11 -19.33 39.24
N ILE A 146 3.54 -20.47 39.78
CA ILE A 146 2.92 -21.17 40.89
C ILE A 146 3.83 -21.06 42.12
N VAL A 147 3.23 -20.82 43.29
CA VAL A 147 3.97 -20.63 44.54
C VAL A 147 3.20 -21.22 45.72
N HIS A 148 3.93 -21.82 46.66
CA HIS A 148 3.35 -22.28 47.93
C HIS A 148 2.85 -21.12 48.79
N ASP A 149 1.88 -21.39 49.66
CA ASP A 149 1.40 -20.43 50.67
C ASP A 149 2.56 -19.79 51.47
N SER A 150 3.56 -20.59 51.88
CA SER A 150 4.72 -20.13 52.63
C SER A 150 5.77 -19.40 51.79
N CYS A 151 5.87 -19.72 50.50
CA CYS A 151 6.89 -19.18 49.60
C CYS A 151 6.49 -17.86 48.95
N MET A 152 5.22 -17.48 49.02
CA MET A 152 4.66 -16.30 48.36
C MET A 152 5.38 -14.99 48.72
N ARG A 153 5.83 -14.84 49.97
CA ARG A 153 6.54 -13.63 50.44
C ARG A 153 7.93 -13.43 49.83
N ALA A 154 8.51 -14.47 49.22
CA ALA A 154 9.82 -14.39 48.58
C ALA A 154 9.77 -13.91 47.12
N LEU A 155 8.57 -13.79 46.53
CA LEU A 155 8.38 -13.24 45.19
C LEU A 155 8.32 -11.71 45.22
N PRO A 156 8.88 -11.02 44.21
CA PRO A 156 8.60 -9.61 43.99
C PRO A 156 7.09 -9.35 43.91
N SER A 157 6.65 -8.18 44.36
CA SER A 157 5.21 -7.83 44.32
C SER A 157 4.71 -7.55 42.89
N GLN A 158 5.61 -7.04 42.04
CA GLN A 158 5.34 -6.69 40.65
C GLN A 158 5.39 -7.90 39.72
N CYS A 159 4.42 -7.98 38.82
CA CYS A 159 4.34 -9.01 37.80
C CYS A 159 5.06 -8.57 36.53
N ASP A 160 5.95 -9.43 36.04
CA ASP A 160 6.70 -9.27 34.78
C ASP A 160 6.05 -10.00 33.59
N PHE A 161 4.82 -10.48 33.74
CA PHE A 161 4.07 -11.28 32.75
C PHE A 161 4.72 -12.62 32.34
N GLY A 162 5.83 -13.01 32.97
CA GLY A 162 6.46 -14.31 32.77
C GLY A 162 6.97 -14.56 31.35
N GLU A 163 6.94 -15.83 30.93
CA GLU A 163 7.53 -16.30 29.66
C GLU A 163 6.98 -15.59 28.43
N PHE A 164 5.68 -15.28 28.42
CA PHE A 164 4.98 -14.73 27.26
C PHE A 164 4.84 -13.21 27.29
N GLN A 165 5.64 -12.51 28.11
CA GLN A 165 5.58 -11.04 28.28
C GLN A 165 5.61 -10.25 26.96
N ARG A 166 6.36 -10.76 25.96
CA ARG A 166 6.49 -10.12 24.64
C ARG A 166 5.19 -10.11 23.84
N LEU A 167 4.30 -11.09 24.08
CA LEU A 167 3.05 -11.28 23.35
C LEU A 167 1.85 -10.63 24.05
N ILE A 168 1.95 -10.33 25.35
CA ILE A 168 0.82 -9.84 26.17
C ILE A 168 0.68 -8.32 26.02
N ILE A 169 -0.56 -7.84 25.92
CA ILE A 169 -0.89 -6.41 26.03
C ILE A 169 -1.18 -6.10 27.51
N PRO A 170 -0.30 -5.35 28.19
CA PRO A 170 -0.50 -5.00 29.59
C PRO A 170 -1.78 -4.18 29.79
N PRO A 171 -2.54 -4.37 30.89
CA PRO A 171 -3.78 -3.61 31.13
C PRO A 171 -3.57 -2.09 31.19
N ASN A 172 -2.41 -1.64 31.67
CA ASN A 172 -2.03 -0.23 31.73
C ASN A 172 -1.68 0.40 30.37
N ALA A 173 -1.50 -0.43 29.34
CA ALA A 173 -1.28 0.05 27.98
C ALA A 173 -2.58 0.37 27.24
N VAL A 174 -3.75 -0.08 27.75
CA VAL A 174 -5.03 0.03 27.05
C VAL A 174 -5.76 1.31 27.44
N VAL A 175 -6.02 2.18 26.47
CA VAL A 175 -6.84 3.40 26.64
C VAL A 175 -8.22 3.15 26.04
N SER A 176 -9.27 3.24 26.87
CA SER A 176 -10.66 2.99 26.47
C SER A 176 -11.50 4.27 26.41
N ARG A 177 -12.39 4.38 25.42
CA ARG A 177 -13.40 5.45 25.30
C ARG A 177 -14.71 5.05 25.99
N THR A 178 -15.25 5.90 26.86
CA THR A 178 -16.59 5.71 27.45
C THR A 178 -17.68 6.01 26.40
N GLY A 179 -18.23 4.97 25.77
CA GLY A 179 -19.36 5.08 24.85
C GLY A 179 -20.72 4.84 25.53
N ASN A 180 -21.73 5.66 25.24
CA ASN A 180 -23.07 5.65 25.84
C ASN A 180 -24.04 4.56 25.31
N LYS A 181 -23.57 3.49 24.64
CA LYS A 181 -24.47 2.46 24.08
C LYS A 181 -24.27 1.10 24.75
N LYS A 182 -25.24 0.70 25.58
CA LYS A 182 -25.45 -0.69 26.01
C LYS A 182 -26.02 -1.49 24.82
N ILE A 183 -25.16 -2.16 24.06
CA ILE A 183 -25.57 -3.27 23.19
C ILE A 183 -25.28 -4.57 23.94
N VAL A 184 -26.26 -5.46 23.97
CA VAL A 184 -26.31 -6.69 24.76
C VAL A 184 -25.16 -7.64 24.35
N GLY A 185 -24.42 -8.17 25.34
CA GLY A 185 -23.60 -9.38 25.19
C GLY A 185 -22.09 -9.23 25.41
N TYR A 186 -21.49 -8.09 25.08
CA TYR A 186 -20.10 -7.78 25.41
C TYR A 186 -19.97 -6.27 25.54
N ALA A 187 -19.72 -5.74 26.74
CA ALA A 187 -19.34 -4.34 26.88
C ALA A 187 -17.93 -4.16 26.32
N HIS A 188 -17.80 -4.08 25.00
CA HIS A 188 -16.61 -3.54 24.38
C HIS A 188 -16.57 -2.07 24.75
N SER A 189 -15.78 -1.74 25.77
CA SER A 189 -15.20 -0.41 25.83
C SER A 189 -14.44 -0.22 24.52
N VAL A 190 -14.92 0.66 23.63
CA VAL A 190 -14.25 0.92 22.35
C VAL A 190 -12.82 1.34 22.67
N ILE A 191 -11.85 0.54 22.22
CA ILE A 191 -10.44 0.79 22.49
C ILE A 191 -10.05 1.98 21.63
N GLU A 192 -9.60 3.06 22.26
CA GLU A 192 -9.20 4.27 21.55
C GLU A 192 -7.79 4.11 20.99
N ARG A 193 -6.87 3.59 21.80
CA ARG A 193 -5.46 3.39 21.45
C ARG A 193 -4.77 2.49 22.46
N ILE A 194 -3.70 1.85 22.03
CA ILE A 194 -2.80 1.05 22.85
C ILE A 194 -1.45 1.76 22.89
N LEU A 195 -0.93 1.97 24.10
CA LEU A 195 0.33 2.68 24.33
C LEU A 195 1.52 1.74 24.11
N PRO A 196 2.64 2.24 23.52
CA PRO A 196 3.89 1.49 23.49
C PRO A 196 4.35 1.11 24.90
N CYS A 197 4.76 -0.14 25.09
CA CYS A 197 5.32 -0.63 26.34
C CYS A 197 6.86 -0.70 26.27
N SER A 198 7.54 -0.51 27.40
CA SER A 198 9.00 -0.58 27.52
C SER A 198 9.54 -2.02 27.66
N ILE A 199 8.81 -3.02 27.16
CA ILE A 199 9.23 -4.43 27.20
C ILE A 199 10.16 -4.69 26.00
N ASP A 200 11.33 -5.25 26.25
CA ASP A 200 12.30 -5.53 25.18
C ASP A 200 11.75 -6.56 24.18
N GLY A 201 11.85 -6.25 22.89
CA GLY A 201 11.30 -7.05 21.80
C GLY A 201 9.78 -7.27 21.87
N TRP A 202 9.02 -6.38 22.52
CA TRP A 202 7.55 -6.47 22.61
C TRP A 202 6.89 -6.44 21.24
N CYS A 203 6.09 -7.47 20.96
CA CYS A 203 5.37 -7.66 19.72
C CYS A 203 4.05 -8.39 20.07
N PRO A 204 2.97 -7.64 20.34
CA PRO A 204 1.76 -8.24 20.89
C PRO A 204 1.12 -9.23 19.92
N LEU A 205 0.48 -10.26 20.46
CA LEU A 205 -0.23 -11.28 19.67
C LEU A 205 -1.74 -11.02 19.70
N LEU A 206 -2.37 -10.97 18.53
CA LEU A 206 -3.82 -11.04 18.39
C LEU A 206 -4.22 -12.46 18.01
N VAL A 207 -5.16 -13.05 18.74
CA VAL A 207 -5.70 -14.39 18.45
C VAL A 207 -7.10 -14.22 17.90
N ILE A 208 -7.34 -14.69 16.68
CA ILE A 208 -8.61 -14.53 15.98
C ILE A 208 -9.17 -15.90 15.66
N GLY A 209 -10.34 -16.26 16.19
CA GLY A 209 -10.95 -17.58 15.96
C GLY A 209 -12.39 -17.51 15.47
N ASN A 210 -12.74 -18.45 14.58
CA ASN A 210 -14.09 -18.60 14.04
C ASN A 210 -14.80 -19.79 14.68
N ARG A 211 -15.85 -19.56 15.51
CA ARG A 211 -16.65 -20.66 16.11
C ARG A 211 -17.34 -21.55 15.08
N LYS A 212 -17.60 -21.07 13.86
CA LYS A 212 -18.20 -21.87 12.79
C LYS A 212 -17.22 -22.84 12.14
N SER A 213 -15.91 -22.65 12.36
CA SER A 213 -14.86 -23.51 11.83
C SER A 213 -14.46 -24.56 12.86
N GLY A 214 -14.32 -25.82 12.43
CA GLY A 214 -13.58 -26.81 13.22
C GLY A 214 -14.31 -27.44 14.39
N GLY A 215 -15.29 -28.29 14.10
CA GLY A 215 -15.86 -29.27 15.03
C GLY A 215 -16.35 -28.78 16.40
N ALA A 216 -16.70 -27.50 16.50
CA ALA A 216 -17.21 -26.86 17.72
C ALA A 216 -16.24 -26.81 18.93
N ASN A 217 -14.92 -27.00 18.74
CA ASN A 217 -13.91 -26.91 19.83
C ASN A 217 -13.17 -25.56 19.88
N THR A 218 -13.41 -24.66 18.92
CA THR A 218 -12.72 -23.37 18.82
C THR A 218 -12.99 -22.46 20.03
N ASP A 219 -14.14 -22.61 20.68
CA ASP A 219 -14.48 -21.94 21.93
C ASP A 219 -13.55 -22.33 23.09
N ILE A 220 -13.27 -23.63 23.26
CA ILE A 220 -12.35 -24.16 24.28
C ILE A 220 -10.93 -23.61 24.03
N VAL A 221 -10.51 -23.57 22.78
CA VAL A 221 -9.18 -23.05 22.39
C VAL A 221 -9.06 -21.55 22.69
N LEU A 222 -10.04 -20.75 22.26
CA LEU A 222 -10.05 -19.30 22.53
C LEU A 222 -10.10 -19.03 24.04
N ASN A 223 -10.89 -19.80 24.80
CA ASN A 223 -10.94 -19.70 26.26
C ASN A 223 -9.58 -20.03 26.90
N SER A 224 -8.86 -21.01 26.36
CA SER A 224 -7.50 -21.33 26.83
C SER A 224 -6.52 -20.19 26.56
N PHE A 225 -6.59 -19.51 25.40
CA PHE A 225 -5.78 -18.32 25.14
C PHE A 225 -6.06 -17.15 26.10
N ARG A 226 -7.31 -16.97 26.55
CA ARG A 226 -7.67 -15.92 27.53
C ARG A 226 -7.02 -16.13 28.90
N THR A 227 -6.66 -17.37 29.23
CA THR A 227 -5.90 -17.69 30.45
C THR A 227 -4.51 -17.03 30.40
N TYR A 228 -3.83 -17.08 29.26
CA TYR A 228 -2.47 -16.55 29.09
C TYR A 228 -2.44 -15.08 28.70
N LEU A 229 -3.19 -14.70 27.66
CA LEU A 229 -3.18 -13.36 27.08
C LEU A 229 -4.18 -12.42 27.76
N ASN A 230 -4.08 -11.11 27.50
CA ASN A 230 -5.16 -10.20 27.85
C ASN A 230 -6.43 -10.63 27.08
N SER A 231 -7.58 -10.74 27.76
CA SER A 231 -8.83 -11.19 27.15
C SER A 231 -9.23 -10.37 25.92
N LEU A 232 -8.80 -9.11 25.86
CA LEU A 232 -9.01 -8.22 24.71
C LEU A 232 -8.27 -8.70 23.44
N GLN A 233 -7.16 -9.40 23.57
CA GLN A 233 -6.35 -9.93 22.45
C GLN A 233 -7.01 -11.14 21.77
N VAL A 234 -8.05 -11.73 22.37
CA VAL A 234 -8.68 -12.97 21.91
C VAL A 234 -10.06 -12.67 21.31
N ILE A 235 -10.08 -12.53 19.99
CA ILE A 235 -11.19 -12.05 19.18
C ILE A 235 -11.96 -13.22 18.58
N ASP A 236 -13.28 -13.12 18.67
CA ASP A 236 -14.20 -14.09 18.11
C ASP A 236 -15.04 -13.49 16.99
N ILE A 237 -14.67 -13.83 15.76
CA ILE A 237 -15.27 -13.28 14.52
C ILE A 237 -16.68 -13.84 14.25
N SER A 238 -17.15 -14.82 15.03
CA SER A 238 -18.55 -15.25 14.95
C SER A 238 -19.50 -14.27 15.64
N THR A 239 -18.97 -13.43 16.53
CA THR A 239 -19.72 -12.46 17.35
C THR A 239 -19.45 -11.00 16.96
N ILE A 240 -18.32 -10.75 16.28
CA ILE A 240 -17.80 -9.42 16.00
C ILE A 240 -17.61 -9.28 14.48
N THR A 241 -17.98 -8.13 13.91
CA THR A 241 -17.83 -7.87 12.47
C THR A 241 -16.36 -7.63 12.10
N PRO A 242 -15.96 -7.86 10.83
CA PRO A 242 -14.61 -7.58 10.33
C PRO A 242 -14.13 -6.16 10.64
N ASP A 243 -15.05 -5.19 10.65
CA ASP A 243 -14.78 -3.79 10.94
C ASP A 243 -14.14 -3.57 12.31
N SER A 244 -14.43 -4.42 13.31
CA SER A 244 -13.81 -4.29 14.63
C SER A 244 -12.37 -4.83 14.66
N ILE A 245 -12.00 -5.76 13.77
CA ILE A 245 -10.57 -6.13 13.57
C ILE A 245 -9.79 -4.92 13.06
N LEU A 246 -10.44 -4.05 12.28
CA LEU A 246 -9.86 -2.81 11.75
C LEU A 246 -9.57 -1.79 12.84
N GLU A 247 -10.48 -1.64 13.81
CA GLU A 247 -10.27 -0.79 14.98
C GLU A 247 -9.09 -1.27 15.83
N TRP A 248 -8.93 -2.59 15.97
CA TRP A 248 -7.78 -3.19 16.66
C TRP A 248 -6.46 -2.95 15.94
N CYS A 249 -6.38 -3.20 14.64
CA CYS A 249 -5.17 -2.95 13.85
C CYS A 249 -4.76 -1.47 13.86
N ASN A 250 -5.74 -0.55 13.87
CA ASN A 250 -5.48 0.89 13.87
C ASN A 250 -5.15 1.46 15.26
N SER A 251 -5.57 0.79 16.34
CA SER A 251 -5.34 1.24 17.72
C SER A 251 -3.98 0.77 18.27
N LEU A 252 -3.33 -0.21 17.64
CA LEU A 252 -1.99 -0.64 17.99
C LEU A 252 -0.94 0.42 17.63
N PRO A 253 0.11 0.60 18.45
CA PRO A 253 1.21 1.51 18.12
C PRO A 253 1.94 1.04 16.85
N THR A 254 2.79 1.87 16.25
CA THR A 254 3.62 1.52 15.07
C THR A 254 4.66 0.41 15.31
N VAL A 255 4.56 -0.28 16.44
CA VAL A 255 5.32 -1.48 16.76
C VAL A 255 4.67 -2.65 16.02
N GLY A 256 5.47 -3.52 15.40
CA GLY A 256 4.94 -4.73 14.74
C GLY A 256 4.12 -5.58 15.72
N PHE A 257 3.15 -6.32 15.19
CA PHE A 257 2.34 -7.26 15.97
C PHE A 257 2.11 -8.56 15.18
N TYR A 258 1.78 -9.61 15.91
CA TYR A 258 1.47 -10.93 15.35
C TYR A 258 -0.04 -11.17 15.34
N ILE A 259 -0.51 -11.93 14.35
CA ILE A 259 -1.88 -12.44 14.30
C ILE A 259 -1.80 -13.96 14.26
N LEU A 260 -2.53 -14.65 15.13
CA LEU A 260 -2.73 -16.10 15.09
C LEU A 260 -4.19 -16.39 14.75
N VAL A 261 -4.42 -16.99 13.58
CA VAL A 261 -5.77 -17.33 13.11
C VAL A 261 -6.10 -18.77 13.49
N CYS A 262 -7.09 -18.96 14.37
CA CYS A 262 -7.65 -20.24 14.74
C CYS A 262 -8.79 -20.62 13.77
N GLY A 263 -8.47 -21.36 12.72
CA GLY A 263 -9.41 -21.68 11.65
C GLY A 263 -8.83 -22.60 10.58
N GLY A 264 -9.56 -22.73 9.48
CA GLY A 264 -9.06 -23.35 8.24
C GLY A 264 -8.66 -22.32 7.21
N ASP A 265 -8.22 -22.79 6.03
CA ASP A 265 -7.68 -21.95 4.95
C ASP A 265 -8.61 -20.79 4.56
N GLY A 266 -9.92 -21.02 4.43
CA GLY A 266 -10.89 -19.96 4.12
C GLY A 266 -10.95 -18.84 5.18
N THR A 267 -10.80 -19.18 6.47
CA THR A 267 -10.75 -18.17 7.54
C THR A 267 -9.45 -17.37 7.48
N VAL A 268 -8.32 -18.04 7.20
CA VAL A 268 -7.03 -17.36 7.06
C VAL A 268 -7.06 -16.37 5.89
N ASN A 269 -7.59 -16.78 4.74
CA ASN A 269 -7.71 -15.93 3.57
C ASN A 269 -8.60 -14.71 3.80
N TRP A 270 -9.71 -14.90 4.50
CA TRP A 270 -10.60 -13.80 4.85
C TRP A 270 -9.90 -12.75 5.72
N ILE A 271 -9.09 -13.18 6.69
CA ILE A 271 -8.29 -12.29 7.52
C ILE A 271 -7.20 -11.59 6.70
N LEU A 272 -6.48 -12.31 5.83
CA LEU A 272 -5.46 -11.72 4.95
C LEU A 272 -6.06 -10.65 4.02
N GLU A 273 -7.22 -10.90 3.44
CA GLU A 273 -7.95 -9.93 2.62
C GLU A 273 -8.40 -8.71 3.44
N THR A 274 -8.89 -8.94 4.67
CA THR A 274 -9.30 -7.85 5.58
C THR A 274 -8.11 -6.95 5.92
N ILE A 275 -6.92 -7.52 6.14
CA ILE A 275 -5.67 -6.78 6.40
C ILE A 275 -5.27 -5.95 5.18
N GLU A 276 -5.26 -6.56 3.98
CA GLU A 276 -4.92 -5.90 2.72
C GLU A 276 -5.83 -4.70 2.42
N ASN A 277 -7.13 -4.87 2.63
CA ASN A 277 -8.12 -3.84 2.34
C ASN A 277 -8.08 -2.65 3.31
N THR A 278 -7.54 -2.83 4.51
CA THR A 278 -7.76 -1.87 5.60
C THR A 278 -6.52 -1.14 6.09
N THR A 279 -5.35 -1.77 6.00
CA THR A 279 -4.12 -1.17 6.53
C THR A 279 -3.05 -1.12 5.43
N PRO A 280 -3.21 -0.24 4.41
CA PRO A 280 -2.25 -0.15 3.31
C PRO A 280 -0.87 0.25 3.85
N GLY A 281 0.08 -0.70 3.84
CA GLY A 281 1.45 -0.48 4.31
C GLY A 281 1.84 -1.24 5.59
N LEU A 282 0.86 -1.73 6.37
CA LEU A 282 1.14 -2.61 7.50
C LEU A 282 1.09 -4.07 7.05
N LYS A 283 2.14 -4.85 7.32
CA LYS A 283 2.24 -6.28 6.96
C LYS A 283 2.48 -7.10 8.23
N PRO A 284 1.45 -7.32 9.08
CA PRO A 284 1.60 -8.17 10.26
C PRO A 284 1.92 -9.60 9.82
N ALA A 285 2.77 -10.28 10.60
CA ALA A 285 3.01 -11.70 10.37
C ALA A 285 1.83 -12.51 10.90
N VAL A 286 1.34 -13.44 10.08
CA VAL A 286 0.15 -14.25 10.35
C VAL A 286 0.56 -15.70 10.55
N GLY A 287 0.31 -16.22 11.75
CA GLY A 287 0.39 -17.64 12.09
C GLY A 287 -0.97 -18.31 12.00
N ILE A 288 -0.99 -19.65 11.93
CA ILE A 288 -2.21 -20.43 11.76
C ILE A 288 -2.30 -21.48 12.88
N LEU A 289 -3.46 -21.58 13.52
CA LEU A 289 -3.80 -22.71 14.37
C LEU A 289 -4.86 -23.54 13.63
N PRO A 290 -4.48 -24.72 13.10
CA PRO A 290 -5.26 -25.47 12.12
C PRO A 290 -6.50 -26.16 12.73
N MET A 291 -7.55 -25.38 12.98
CA MET A 291 -8.84 -25.88 13.49
C MET A 291 -9.78 -26.35 12.36
N GLY A 292 -9.51 -25.98 11.10
CA GLY A 292 -10.40 -26.27 9.98
C GLY A 292 -10.36 -27.71 9.46
N THR A 293 -11.26 -27.99 8.51
CA THR A 293 -11.22 -29.22 7.71
C THR A 293 -10.13 -29.13 6.63
N GLY A 294 -10.04 -27.99 5.95
CA GLY A 294 -8.95 -27.63 5.01
C GLY A 294 -7.87 -26.80 5.72
N ASN A 295 -6.67 -27.34 5.81
CA ASN A 295 -5.53 -26.79 6.55
C ASN A 295 -4.24 -26.89 5.71
N ASP A 296 -4.34 -26.81 4.38
CA ASP A 296 -3.20 -27.03 3.49
C ASP A 296 -2.14 -25.95 3.69
N LEU A 297 -2.55 -24.70 3.90
CA LEU A 297 -1.63 -23.60 4.18
C LEU A 297 -0.88 -23.81 5.51
N ALA A 298 -1.59 -24.27 6.55
CA ALA A 298 -1.00 -24.57 7.85
C ALA A 298 0.01 -25.73 7.79
N ARG A 299 -0.23 -26.74 6.95
CA ARG A 299 0.71 -27.85 6.73
C ARG A 299 2.00 -27.37 6.09
N ILE A 300 1.89 -26.57 5.03
CA ILE A 300 3.06 -26.05 4.31
C ILE A 300 3.90 -25.12 5.19
N LEU A 301 3.24 -24.25 5.94
CA LEU A 301 3.88 -23.35 6.88
C LEU A 301 4.29 -24.04 8.21
N GLN A 302 4.16 -25.38 8.29
CA GLN A 302 4.59 -26.19 9.43
C GLN A 302 3.92 -25.86 10.78
N TRP A 303 2.72 -25.28 10.75
CA TRP A 303 1.92 -25.03 11.94
C TRP A 303 1.16 -26.26 12.45
N GLY A 304 1.12 -27.32 11.65
CA GLY A 304 0.60 -28.64 11.99
C GLY A 304 -0.53 -29.11 11.06
N TYR A 305 -0.97 -30.35 11.28
CA TYR A 305 -1.96 -31.00 10.42
C TYR A 305 -3.41 -30.81 10.90
N GLY A 306 -3.61 -30.21 12.08
CA GLY A 306 -4.88 -30.09 12.82
C GLY A 306 -5.06 -31.22 13.84
N GLU A 307 -5.47 -30.88 15.06
CA GLU A 307 -5.56 -31.79 16.21
C GLU A 307 -7.04 -32.03 16.61
N ASP A 308 -7.40 -33.28 16.91
CA ASP A 308 -8.71 -33.65 17.46
C ASP A 308 -8.67 -33.75 19.02
N SER A 309 -7.49 -33.62 19.62
CA SER A 309 -7.23 -33.65 21.07
C SER A 309 -7.22 -32.26 21.69
N ALA A 310 -7.21 -32.19 23.03
CA ALA A 310 -7.11 -30.94 23.77
C ALA A 310 -5.81 -30.19 23.40
N VAL A 311 -5.97 -29.02 22.77
CA VAL A 311 -4.86 -28.19 22.27
C VAL A 311 -4.13 -27.55 23.44
N ASP A 312 -2.82 -27.82 23.59
CA ASP A 312 -1.97 -27.09 24.52
C ASP A 312 -1.57 -25.74 23.94
N VAL A 313 -2.27 -24.70 24.38
CA VAL A 313 -2.02 -23.31 23.98
C VAL A 313 -0.61 -22.83 24.31
N SER A 314 0.01 -23.33 25.39
CA SER A 314 1.35 -22.88 25.79
C SER A 314 2.42 -23.26 24.75
N THR A 315 2.29 -24.44 24.15
CA THR A 315 3.13 -24.90 23.05
C THR A 315 2.97 -24.02 21.81
N TYR A 316 1.76 -23.57 21.49
CA TYR A 316 1.52 -22.66 20.36
C TYR A 316 2.08 -21.25 20.60
N LEU A 317 1.96 -20.72 21.82
CA LEU A 317 2.58 -19.43 22.18
C LEU A 317 4.11 -19.49 22.06
N LYS A 318 4.72 -20.61 22.46
CA LYS A 318 6.17 -20.86 22.24
C LYS A 318 6.51 -20.90 20.76
N LYS A 319 5.72 -21.61 19.94
CA LYS A 319 5.90 -21.63 18.48
C LYS A 319 5.85 -20.23 17.86
N VAL A 320 4.93 -19.37 18.30
CA VAL A 320 4.84 -17.97 17.83
C VAL A 320 6.11 -17.19 18.17
N LEU A 321 6.67 -17.37 19.37
CA LEU A 321 7.91 -16.69 19.78
C LEU A 321 9.14 -17.10 18.96
N THR A 322 9.18 -18.33 18.45
CA THR A 322 10.31 -18.89 17.70
C THR A 322 10.09 -18.98 16.20
N ALA A 323 8.92 -18.57 15.70
CA ALA A 323 8.56 -18.70 14.30
C ALA A 323 9.36 -17.76 13.39
N GLU A 324 9.66 -18.23 12.18
CA GLU A 324 10.24 -17.42 11.11
C GLU A 324 9.14 -16.84 10.21
N VAL A 325 9.33 -15.61 9.75
CA VAL A 325 8.39 -14.94 8.84
C VAL A 325 8.77 -15.25 7.40
N VAL A 326 7.84 -15.82 6.65
CA VAL A 326 8.00 -16.12 5.21
C VAL A 326 7.10 -15.23 4.37
N ALA A 327 7.50 -14.97 3.12
CA ALA A 327 6.64 -14.31 2.14
C ALA A 327 5.64 -15.32 1.54
N LEU A 328 4.47 -14.81 1.16
CA LEU A 328 3.42 -15.60 0.49
C LEU A 328 2.86 -14.77 -0.67
N ASP A 329 2.92 -15.33 -1.86
CA ASP A 329 2.31 -14.74 -3.04
C ASP A 329 0.79 -14.85 -2.97
N ARG A 330 0.14 -13.71 -3.21
CA ARG A 330 -1.31 -13.55 -3.16
C ARG A 330 -1.82 -13.24 -4.57
N TRP A 331 -2.36 -14.26 -5.23
CA TRP A 331 -2.80 -14.22 -6.61
C TRP A 331 -4.20 -13.62 -6.73
N SER A 332 -4.46 -12.99 -7.86
CA SER A 332 -5.78 -12.49 -8.23
C SER A 332 -6.43 -13.44 -9.21
N VAL A 333 -7.72 -13.68 -9.03
CA VAL A 333 -8.55 -14.52 -9.89
C VAL A 333 -9.73 -13.68 -10.38
N ASP A 334 -9.66 -13.26 -11.64
CA ASP A 334 -10.70 -12.48 -12.30
C ASP A 334 -11.54 -13.37 -13.19
N ILE A 335 -12.80 -13.55 -12.83
CA ILE A 335 -13.76 -14.35 -13.59
C ILE A 335 -14.70 -13.42 -14.33
N THR A 336 -14.68 -13.49 -15.66
CA THR A 336 -15.55 -12.71 -16.54
C THR A 336 -16.51 -13.63 -17.27
N ALA A 337 -17.80 -13.48 -16.98
CA ALA A 337 -18.86 -14.23 -17.63
C ALA A 337 -19.70 -13.31 -18.52
N ASN A 338 -19.98 -13.76 -19.75
CA ASN A 338 -20.87 -13.06 -20.67
C ASN A 338 -22.28 -13.64 -20.53
N ALA A 339 -23.09 -13.06 -19.65
CA ALA A 339 -24.49 -13.45 -19.50
C ALA A 339 -25.38 -12.66 -20.49
N ARG A 340 -26.33 -13.35 -21.11
CA ARG A 340 -27.45 -12.71 -21.83
C ARG A 340 -28.68 -12.79 -20.93
N HIS A 341 -29.20 -11.66 -20.47
CA HIS A 341 -30.45 -11.60 -19.70
C HIS A 341 -31.46 -10.75 -20.47
N PHE A 342 -32.61 -11.34 -20.84
CA PHE A 342 -33.63 -10.69 -21.68
C PHE A 342 -33.08 -10.07 -22.98
N GLY A 343 -32.16 -10.76 -23.67
CA GLY A 343 -31.59 -10.27 -24.94
C GLY A 343 -30.58 -9.11 -24.79
N VAL A 344 -30.35 -8.60 -23.58
CA VAL A 344 -29.30 -7.61 -23.29
C VAL A 344 -28.04 -8.33 -22.80
N ALA A 345 -26.91 -8.05 -23.44
CA ALA A 345 -25.61 -8.54 -22.99
C ALA A 345 -25.22 -7.84 -21.69
N LYS A 346 -25.09 -8.61 -20.60
CA LYS A 346 -24.61 -8.14 -19.30
C LYS A 346 -23.38 -8.94 -18.93
N THR A 347 -22.22 -8.29 -18.97
CA THR A 347 -20.97 -8.88 -18.48
C THR A 347 -20.97 -8.84 -16.95
N THR A 348 -20.87 -10.01 -16.31
CA THR A 348 -20.68 -10.13 -14.86
C THR A 348 -19.23 -10.45 -14.60
N ALA A 349 -18.59 -9.67 -13.73
CA ALA A 349 -17.20 -9.87 -13.31
C ALA A 349 -17.17 -10.20 -11.81
N ARG A 350 -16.43 -11.24 -11.44
CA ARG A 350 -16.15 -11.63 -10.05
C ARG A 350 -14.64 -11.59 -9.84
N HIS A 351 -14.22 -10.88 -8.80
CA HIS A 351 -12.82 -10.82 -8.37
C HIS A 351 -12.65 -11.64 -7.09
N MET A 352 -11.61 -12.45 -7.02
CA MET A 352 -11.25 -13.25 -5.84
C MET A 352 -9.73 -13.22 -5.61
N ARG A 353 -9.32 -13.46 -4.37
CA ARG A 353 -7.91 -13.62 -4.01
C ARG A 353 -7.62 -15.08 -3.72
N MET A 354 -6.50 -15.58 -4.23
CA MET A 354 -6.04 -16.96 -4.10
C MET A 354 -4.67 -16.98 -3.41
N SER A 355 -4.56 -17.78 -2.36
CA SER A 355 -3.32 -18.05 -1.63
C SER A 355 -2.88 -19.50 -1.76
N ASN A 356 -3.82 -20.45 -1.92
CA ASN A 356 -3.52 -21.87 -2.00
C ASN A 356 -3.63 -22.38 -3.43
N TYR A 357 -4.85 -22.48 -3.96
CA TYR A 357 -5.12 -22.97 -5.30
C TYR A 357 -6.53 -22.66 -5.81
N PHE A 358 -6.65 -22.65 -7.13
CA PHE A 358 -7.88 -22.59 -7.87
C PHE A 358 -8.05 -23.87 -8.67
N SER A 359 -9.24 -24.46 -8.67
CA SER A 359 -9.50 -25.68 -9.45
C SER A 359 -10.86 -25.68 -10.12
N VAL A 360 -10.94 -26.43 -11.22
CA VAL A 360 -12.16 -26.66 -11.99
C VAL A 360 -12.30 -28.16 -12.23
N GLY A 361 -13.53 -28.67 -12.11
CA GLY A 361 -13.86 -30.08 -12.40
C GLY A 361 -14.04 -30.92 -11.14
N CYS A 362 -13.62 -32.19 -11.19
CA CYS A 362 -13.97 -33.19 -10.17
C CYS A 362 -13.53 -32.82 -8.74
N ASP A 363 -12.37 -32.16 -8.55
CA ASP A 363 -11.94 -31.65 -7.25
C ASP A 363 -12.90 -30.59 -6.67
N ALA A 364 -13.30 -29.63 -7.50
CA ALA A 364 -14.27 -28.61 -7.13
C ALA A 364 -15.66 -29.20 -6.91
N LEU A 365 -16.04 -30.25 -7.65
CA LEU A 365 -17.33 -30.92 -7.51
C LEU A 365 -17.49 -31.57 -6.14
N VAL A 366 -16.46 -32.30 -5.68
CA VAL A 366 -16.46 -32.91 -4.34
C VAL A 366 -16.61 -31.83 -3.26
N THR A 367 -15.90 -30.72 -3.40
CA THR A 367 -15.98 -29.58 -2.47
C THR A 367 -17.37 -28.93 -2.48
N LEU A 368 -17.97 -28.74 -3.67
CA LEU A 368 -19.31 -28.19 -3.84
C LEU A 368 -20.40 -29.07 -3.22
N ASN A 369 -20.33 -30.38 -3.46
CA ASN A 369 -21.28 -31.35 -2.92
C ASN A 369 -21.20 -31.43 -1.38
N PHE A 370 -19.98 -31.38 -0.83
CA PHE A 370 -19.76 -31.27 0.61
C PHE A 370 -20.39 -29.99 1.18
N HIS A 371 -20.14 -28.83 0.57
CA HIS A 371 -20.67 -27.54 1.03
C HIS A 371 -22.20 -27.49 1.01
N ARG A 372 -22.82 -27.90 -0.11
CA ARG A 372 -24.29 -27.96 -0.24
C ARG A 372 -24.95 -28.83 0.82
N ARG A 373 -24.29 -29.92 1.25
CA ARG A 373 -24.82 -30.80 2.29
C ARG A 373 -24.64 -30.19 3.69
N ARG A 374 -23.48 -29.58 3.94
CA ARG A 374 -23.18 -28.86 5.19
C ARG A 374 -24.21 -27.77 5.47
N ASP A 375 -24.60 -27.00 4.46
CA ASP A 375 -25.59 -25.92 4.63
C ASP A 375 -27.00 -26.45 4.95
N LYS A 376 -27.35 -27.64 4.43
CA LYS A 376 -28.66 -28.26 4.66
C LYS A 376 -28.76 -28.88 6.05
N ILE A 377 -27.71 -29.52 6.56
CA ILE A 377 -27.74 -30.25 7.85
C ILE A 377 -26.42 -30.02 8.62
N PRO A 378 -26.21 -28.84 9.23
CA PRO A 378 -24.93 -28.50 9.87
C PRO A 378 -24.51 -29.45 11.00
N GLU A 379 -25.48 -30.01 11.75
CA GLU A 379 -25.23 -30.85 12.92
C GLU A 379 -24.46 -32.15 12.59
N PHE A 380 -24.60 -32.67 11.36
CA PHE A 380 -23.87 -33.87 10.91
C PHE A 380 -22.38 -33.60 10.60
N PHE A 381 -21.99 -32.33 10.49
CA PHE A 381 -20.62 -31.92 10.13
C PHE A 381 -19.80 -31.42 11.32
N ALA A 382 -20.27 -31.72 12.54
CA ALA A 382 -19.61 -31.31 13.78
C ALA A 382 -18.35 -32.11 14.11
N SER A 383 -18.07 -33.22 13.43
CA SER A 383 -16.84 -34.01 13.64
C SER A 383 -15.91 -33.91 12.43
N ARG A 384 -14.64 -33.59 12.68
CA ARG A 384 -13.62 -33.52 11.63
C ARG A 384 -13.37 -34.87 10.95
N PHE A 385 -13.34 -35.95 11.73
CA PHE A 385 -13.22 -37.31 11.21
C PHE A 385 -14.39 -37.67 10.29
N VAL A 386 -15.63 -37.38 10.72
CA VAL A 386 -16.85 -37.61 9.93
C VAL A 386 -16.84 -36.74 8.66
N ASN A 387 -16.36 -35.51 8.74
CA ASN A 387 -16.21 -34.64 7.58
C ASN A 387 -15.26 -35.25 6.54
N LYS A 388 -14.10 -35.77 6.96
CA LYS A 388 -13.17 -36.47 6.06
C LYS A 388 -13.80 -37.71 5.41
N LEU A 389 -14.58 -38.49 6.16
CA LEU A 389 -15.33 -39.62 5.61
C LEU A 389 -16.37 -39.19 4.57
N HIS A 390 -17.06 -38.06 4.79
CA HIS A 390 -17.97 -37.51 3.79
C HIS A 390 -17.25 -37.07 2.51
N TYR A 391 -16.10 -36.39 2.62
CA TYR A 391 -15.26 -36.07 1.46
C TYR A 391 -14.87 -37.32 0.66
N PHE A 392 -14.47 -38.38 1.36
CA PHE A 392 -14.15 -39.66 0.72
C PHE A 392 -15.38 -40.28 0.02
N HIS A 393 -16.53 -40.31 0.70
CA HIS A 393 -17.77 -40.84 0.12
C HIS A 393 -18.19 -40.10 -1.15
N TYR A 394 -18.20 -38.76 -1.15
CA TYR A 394 -18.53 -37.98 -2.33
C TYR A 394 -17.54 -38.20 -3.48
N GLY A 395 -16.23 -38.30 -3.18
CA GLY A 395 -15.23 -38.67 -4.17
C GLY A 395 -15.48 -40.05 -4.81
N THR A 396 -15.94 -41.03 -4.03
CA THR A 396 -16.30 -42.36 -4.57
C THR A 396 -17.56 -42.33 -5.43
N VAL A 397 -18.60 -41.58 -5.05
CA VAL A 397 -19.85 -41.48 -5.82
C VAL A 397 -19.61 -40.79 -7.17
N ASP A 398 -18.82 -39.72 -7.19
CA ASP A 398 -18.52 -38.99 -8.44
C ASP A 398 -17.73 -39.84 -9.45
N THR A 399 -16.94 -40.81 -8.97
CA THR A 399 -16.23 -41.77 -9.84
C THR A 399 -17.20 -42.58 -10.71
N PHE A 400 -18.42 -42.81 -10.24
CA PHE A 400 -19.47 -43.52 -10.98
C PHE A 400 -20.31 -42.58 -11.87
N LEU A 401 -20.59 -41.35 -11.41
CA LEU A 401 -21.45 -40.40 -12.14
C LEU A 401 -20.72 -39.66 -13.28
N LYS A 402 -19.40 -39.48 -13.19
CA LYS A 402 -18.54 -38.84 -14.21
C LYS A 402 -19.09 -37.50 -14.75
N GLU A 403 -19.64 -36.65 -13.89
CA GLU A 403 -20.26 -35.38 -14.29
C GLU A 403 -19.27 -34.40 -14.98
N CYS A 404 -17.98 -34.52 -14.66
CA CYS A 404 -16.91 -33.68 -15.22
C CYS A 404 -16.19 -34.31 -16.42
N LYS A 405 -16.72 -35.39 -17.01
CA LYS A 405 -16.11 -36.07 -18.16
C LYS A 405 -15.90 -35.11 -19.33
N ASP A 406 -14.80 -35.33 -20.05
CA ASP A 406 -14.42 -34.60 -21.25
C ASP A 406 -14.16 -33.10 -21.01
N LEU A 407 -13.57 -32.76 -19.86
CA LEU A 407 -13.22 -31.37 -19.51
C LEU A 407 -12.32 -30.73 -20.57
N GLN A 408 -11.39 -31.49 -21.14
CA GLN A 408 -10.45 -31.04 -22.17
C GLN A 408 -11.12 -30.47 -23.42
N ASN A 409 -12.31 -30.97 -23.78
CA ASN A 409 -13.06 -30.48 -24.94
C ASN A 409 -13.77 -29.14 -24.65
N ASN A 410 -13.98 -28.85 -23.35
CA ASN A 410 -14.78 -27.74 -22.85
C ASN A 410 -13.96 -26.66 -22.13
N VAL A 411 -12.64 -26.80 -22.10
CA VAL A 411 -11.70 -25.81 -21.53
C VAL A 411 -10.69 -25.40 -22.59
N ILE A 412 -10.31 -24.13 -22.57
CA ILE A 412 -9.10 -23.64 -23.24
C ILE A 412 -8.17 -23.15 -22.13
N LEU A 413 -6.99 -23.76 -22.02
CA LEU A 413 -5.96 -23.41 -21.06
C LEU A 413 -4.86 -22.63 -21.78
N GLU A 414 -4.57 -21.42 -21.30
CA GLU A 414 -3.47 -20.59 -21.78
C GLU A 414 -2.53 -20.30 -20.61
N MET A 415 -1.24 -20.50 -20.83
CA MET A 415 -0.17 -20.27 -19.86
C MET A 415 0.83 -19.28 -20.45
N ASP A 416 1.05 -18.15 -19.77
CA ASP A 416 1.94 -17.06 -20.20
C ASP A 416 1.75 -16.63 -21.68
N GLY A 417 0.49 -16.58 -22.14
CA GLY A 417 0.15 -16.18 -23.51
C GLY A 417 0.18 -17.31 -24.54
N ARG A 418 0.52 -18.55 -24.14
CA ARG A 418 0.56 -19.72 -25.02
C ARG A 418 -0.59 -20.66 -24.70
N VAL A 419 -1.40 -20.99 -25.70
CA VAL A 419 -2.46 -21.99 -25.56
C VAL A 419 -1.82 -23.38 -25.46
N ILE A 420 -2.22 -24.15 -24.46
CA ILE A 420 -1.78 -25.54 -24.31
C ILE A 420 -2.66 -26.41 -25.22
N GLU A 421 -2.09 -26.81 -26.35
CA GLU A 421 -2.74 -27.70 -27.31
C GLU A 421 -2.66 -29.15 -26.81
N ASN A 422 -3.69 -29.95 -27.12
CA ASN A 422 -3.76 -31.40 -26.84
C ASN A 422 -3.73 -31.78 -25.34
N LEU A 423 -4.64 -31.22 -24.54
CA LEU A 423 -4.88 -31.74 -23.19
C LEU A 423 -5.41 -33.19 -23.26
N PRO A 424 -4.92 -34.11 -22.40
CA PRO A 424 -5.43 -35.47 -22.35
C PRO A 424 -6.88 -35.49 -21.80
N ALA A 425 -7.50 -36.67 -21.73
CA ALA A 425 -8.85 -36.84 -21.18
C ALA A 425 -8.87 -36.56 -19.67
N LEU A 426 -8.94 -35.28 -19.29
CA LEU A 426 -8.97 -34.80 -17.92
C LEU A 426 -10.42 -34.62 -17.44
N GLU A 427 -10.63 -34.78 -16.14
CA GLU A 427 -11.86 -34.45 -15.43
C GLU A 427 -11.67 -33.27 -14.44
N GLY A 428 -10.42 -32.82 -14.25
CA GLY A 428 -10.10 -31.65 -13.45
C GLY A 428 -8.80 -30.95 -13.85
N ILE A 429 -8.71 -29.65 -13.61
CA ILE A 429 -7.50 -28.83 -13.73
C ILE A 429 -7.33 -28.04 -12.42
N CYS A 430 -6.12 -28.05 -11.87
CA CYS A 430 -5.76 -27.33 -10.66
C CYS A 430 -4.57 -26.39 -10.91
N ILE A 431 -4.65 -25.18 -10.37
CA ILE A 431 -3.66 -24.11 -10.46
C ILE A 431 -3.25 -23.78 -9.02
N LEU A 432 -2.01 -24.11 -8.69
CA LEU A 432 -1.52 -24.29 -7.33
C LEU A 432 -0.39 -23.29 -7.03
N ASN A 433 -0.49 -22.58 -5.90
CA ASN A 433 0.55 -21.69 -5.38
C ASN A 433 1.38 -22.34 -4.25
N ILE A 434 0.83 -23.35 -3.57
CA ILE A 434 1.47 -24.01 -2.42
C ILE A 434 1.96 -25.42 -2.76
N PRO A 435 3.07 -25.91 -2.17
CA PRO A 435 3.67 -27.20 -2.53
C PRO A 435 2.90 -28.46 -2.11
N SER A 436 1.66 -28.30 -1.61
CA SER A 436 0.78 -29.43 -1.32
C SER A 436 -0.65 -29.14 -1.74
N TRP A 437 -1.32 -30.17 -2.24
CA TRP A 437 -2.72 -30.12 -2.62
C TRP A 437 -3.47 -31.34 -2.05
N GLY A 438 -4.79 -31.25 -1.91
CA GLY A 438 -5.67 -32.41 -1.71
C GLY A 438 -5.25 -33.35 -0.58
N ALA A 439 -5.18 -32.85 0.66
CA ALA A 439 -4.78 -33.61 1.85
C ALA A 439 -3.28 -33.99 1.95
N GLY A 440 -2.40 -33.18 1.35
CA GLY A 440 -0.94 -33.29 1.54
C GLY A 440 -0.17 -33.91 0.38
N VAL A 441 -0.82 -34.12 -0.77
CA VAL A 441 -0.19 -34.59 -2.01
C VAL A 441 0.80 -33.55 -2.50
N ARG A 442 2.06 -33.92 -2.69
CA ARG A 442 3.08 -33.05 -3.30
C ARG A 442 3.05 -33.20 -4.81
N VAL A 443 2.57 -32.17 -5.49
CA VAL A 443 2.41 -32.19 -6.95
C VAL A 443 3.77 -32.02 -7.65
N TRP A 444 4.63 -31.16 -7.10
CA TRP A 444 5.91 -30.76 -7.67
C TRP A 444 7.08 -31.14 -6.75
N GLY A 445 8.30 -31.25 -7.31
CA GLY A 445 9.53 -31.47 -6.55
C GLY A 445 9.81 -32.90 -6.06
N ALA A 446 8.99 -33.89 -6.44
CA ALA A 446 9.27 -35.31 -6.23
C ALA A 446 9.75 -35.95 -7.55
N GLY A 447 11.07 -36.15 -7.70
CA GLY A 447 11.72 -36.73 -8.89
C GLY A 447 13.05 -36.05 -9.25
N GLU A 448 13.89 -36.71 -10.05
CA GLU A 448 15.12 -36.11 -10.58
C GLU A 448 14.79 -35.00 -11.60
N ASN A 449 15.49 -33.86 -11.53
CA ASN A 449 15.38 -32.69 -12.45
C ASN A 449 14.07 -31.87 -12.41
N ILE A 450 13.25 -31.96 -11.36
CA ILE A 450 12.06 -31.10 -11.19
C ILE A 450 12.41 -29.93 -10.24
N PRO A 451 12.21 -28.65 -10.63
CA PRO A 451 12.48 -27.51 -9.76
C PRO A 451 11.60 -27.56 -8.51
N VAL A 452 12.12 -27.08 -7.38
CA VAL A 452 11.38 -27.02 -6.11
C VAL A 452 10.36 -25.89 -6.19
N GLN A 453 9.08 -26.23 -6.03
CA GLN A 453 7.99 -25.26 -5.93
C GLN A 453 8.16 -24.36 -4.70
N LYS A 454 7.95 -23.05 -4.87
CA LYS A 454 8.00 -22.04 -3.81
C LYS A 454 6.67 -21.30 -3.73
N ILE A 455 6.43 -20.68 -2.58
CA ILE A 455 5.20 -19.91 -2.32
C ILE A 455 5.36 -18.41 -2.58
N ASP A 456 6.54 -17.99 -3.03
CA ASP A 456 6.99 -16.59 -3.14
C ASP A 456 7.87 -16.33 -4.39
N ASP A 457 7.80 -17.17 -5.41
CA ASP A 457 8.60 -17.06 -6.64
C ASP A 457 7.87 -16.39 -7.82
N GLY A 458 6.61 -16.00 -7.62
CA GLY A 458 5.75 -15.41 -8.63
C GLY A 458 5.34 -16.38 -9.75
N LEU A 459 5.35 -17.68 -9.48
CA LEU A 459 4.86 -18.73 -10.38
C LEU A 459 3.69 -19.49 -9.74
N VAL A 460 2.82 -20.05 -10.59
CA VAL A 460 1.84 -21.08 -10.20
C VAL A 460 2.09 -22.36 -10.98
N GLU A 461 1.91 -23.48 -10.31
CA GLU A 461 1.97 -24.83 -10.86
C GLU A 461 0.60 -25.25 -11.37
N VAL A 462 0.54 -25.72 -12.62
CA VAL A 462 -0.70 -26.19 -13.25
C VAL A 462 -0.59 -27.70 -13.48
N PHE A 463 -1.60 -28.44 -13.01
CA PHE A 463 -1.66 -29.89 -13.18
C PHE A 463 -3.09 -30.37 -13.46
N GLY A 464 -3.20 -31.53 -14.11
CA GLY A 464 -4.46 -32.16 -14.49
C GLY A 464 -4.82 -33.36 -13.61
N ILE A 465 -6.13 -33.63 -13.53
CA ILE A 465 -6.71 -34.76 -12.79
C ILE A 465 -7.54 -35.59 -13.76
N TYR A 466 -7.27 -36.90 -13.84
CA TYR A 466 -8.00 -37.82 -14.73
C TYR A 466 -9.38 -38.23 -14.20
N SER A 467 -9.57 -38.32 -12.88
CA SER A 467 -10.85 -38.68 -12.25
C SER A 467 -10.81 -38.47 -10.73
N SER A 468 -11.95 -38.54 -10.05
CA SER A 468 -11.98 -38.57 -8.58
C SER A 468 -11.23 -39.78 -8.00
N PHE A 469 -11.16 -40.90 -8.73
CA PHE A 469 -10.33 -42.06 -8.34
C PHE A 469 -8.84 -41.76 -8.43
N HIS A 470 -8.41 -41.00 -9.44
CA HIS A 470 -7.03 -40.52 -9.55
C HIS A 470 -6.63 -39.65 -8.35
N ILE A 471 -7.55 -38.81 -7.84
CA ILE A 471 -7.33 -38.04 -6.60
C ILE A 471 -7.04 -38.98 -5.42
N ALA A 472 -7.87 -40.00 -5.23
CA ALA A 472 -7.70 -40.97 -4.15
C ALA A 472 -6.37 -41.74 -4.27
N GLN A 473 -5.99 -42.16 -5.48
CA GLN A 473 -4.72 -42.84 -5.74
C GLN A 473 -3.52 -41.94 -5.42
N MET A 474 -3.54 -40.67 -5.79
CA MET A 474 -2.48 -39.71 -5.45
C MET A 474 -2.35 -39.52 -3.93
N GLN A 475 -3.47 -39.46 -3.20
CA GLN A 475 -3.47 -39.31 -1.73
C GLN A 475 -2.81 -40.47 -0.99
N VAL A 476 -2.87 -41.68 -1.56
CA VAL A 476 -2.23 -42.88 -0.99
C VAL A 476 -0.88 -43.21 -1.64
N GLY A 477 -0.38 -42.35 -2.54
CA GLY A 477 0.92 -42.55 -3.22
C GLY A 477 0.94 -43.64 -4.28
N LEU A 478 -0.23 -44.00 -4.85
CA LEU A 478 -0.37 -45.02 -5.90
C LEU A 478 -0.41 -44.44 -7.32
N ALA A 479 -0.47 -43.11 -7.48
CA ALA A 479 -0.46 -42.44 -8.78
C ALA A 479 0.34 -41.13 -8.70
N ASP A 480 0.96 -40.77 -9.83
CA ASP A 480 1.68 -39.51 -9.99
C ASP A 480 0.76 -38.41 -10.56
N PRO A 481 0.96 -37.14 -10.16
CA PRO A 481 0.21 -36.01 -10.70
C PRO A 481 0.57 -35.76 -12.18
N PHE A 482 -0.44 -35.46 -13.01
CA PHE A 482 -0.22 -35.05 -14.40
C PHE A 482 0.19 -33.57 -14.47
N ARG A 483 1.49 -33.31 -14.52
CA ARG A 483 2.07 -31.96 -14.53
C ARG A 483 1.93 -31.31 -15.91
N ILE A 484 1.27 -30.16 -15.98
CA ILE A 484 1.11 -29.39 -17.23
C ILE A 484 2.27 -28.38 -17.38
N GLY A 485 2.56 -27.60 -16.34
CA GLY A 485 3.68 -26.67 -16.33
C GLY A 485 3.64 -25.65 -15.20
N GLN A 486 4.56 -24.69 -15.21
CA GLN A 486 4.57 -23.50 -14.34
C GLN A 486 4.32 -22.24 -15.18
N ALA A 487 3.61 -21.26 -14.64
CA ALA A 487 3.33 -20.00 -15.34
C ALA A 487 3.26 -18.80 -14.39
N ARG A 488 3.51 -17.59 -14.91
CA ARG A 488 3.26 -16.32 -14.20
C ARG A 488 1.83 -15.84 -14.32
N ARG A 489 1.11 -16.35 -15.33
CA ARG A 489 -0.28 -16.05 -15.60
C ARG A 489 -0.95 -17.24 -16.27
N VAL A 490 -2.15 -17.57 -15.79
CA VAL A 490 -2.96 -18.66 -16.35
C VAL A 490 -4.33 -18.10 -16.72
N THR A 491 -4.72 -18.27 -17.98
CA THR A 491 -6.08 -17.95 -18.44
C THR A 491 -6.81 -19.26 -18.72
N LEU A 492 -7.96 -19.47 -18.08
CA LEU A 492 -8.79 -20.65 -18.24
C LEU A 492 -10.17 -20.24 -18.77
N THR A 493 -10.48 -20.64 -20.00
CA THR A 493 -11.77 -20.36 -20.64
C THR A 493 -12.67 -21.57 -20.55
N LEU A 494 -13.83 -21.43 -19.91
CA LEU A 494 -14.88 -22.45 -19.83
C LEU A 494 -15.89 -22.25 -20.96
N LYS A 495 -16.20 -23.32 -21.69
CA LYS A 495 -17.23 -23.33 -22.76
C LYS A 495 -18.62 -23.74 -22.27
N ARG A 496 -18.70 -24.44 -21.14
CA ARG A 496 -19.95 -24.88 -20.50
C ARG A 496 -19.86 -24.68 -18.99
N ARG A 497 -20.97 -24.97 -18.29
CA ARG A 497 -21.01 -24.89 -16.84
C ARG A 497 -20.14 -25.98 -16.19
N PHE A 498 -19.30 -25.60 -15.24
CA PHE A 498 -18.51 -26.50 -14.42
C PHE A 498 -18.42 -26.04 -12.96
N PRO A 499 -18.26 -26.98 -12.01
CA PRO A 499 -17.89 -26.66 -10.64
C PRO A 499 -16.45 -26.11 -10.61
N CYS A 500 -16.28 -25.02 -9.87
CA CYS A 500 -15.01 -24.35 -9.61
C CYS A 500 -14.83 -24.17 -8.11
N GLN A 501 -13.60 -24.05 -7.64
CA GLN A 501 -13.31 -23.63 -6.28
C GLN A 501 -12.07 -22.74 -6.22
N CYS A 502 -12.02 -21.90 -5.20
CA CYS A 502 -10.85 -21.10 -4.87
C CYS A 502 -10.60 -21.23 -3.37
N ASP A 503 -9.45 -21.77 -2.98
CA ASP A 503 -9.03 -21.94 -1.59
C ASP A 503 -10.08 -22.62 -0.67
N GLY A 504 -10.81 -23.61 -1.19
CA GLY A 504 -11.84 -24.34 -0.44
C GLY A 504 -13.24 -23.75 -0.51
N GLU A 505 -13.44 -22.60 -1.17
CA GLU A 505 -14.76 -21.99 -1.39
C GLU A 505 -15.32 -22.38 -2.77
N PRO A 506 -16.31 -23.29 -2.84
CA PRO A 506 -16.82 -23.82 -4.10
C PRO A 506 -17.94 -22.97 -4.70
N PHE A 507 -18.03 -22.96 -6.02
CA PHE A 507 -19.12 -22.34 -6.78
C PHE A 507 -19.30 -23.03 -8.14
N GLU A 508 -20.41 -22.78 -8.82
CA GLU A 508 -20.58 -23.18 -10.22
C GLU A 508 -20.44 -21.96 -11.11
N GLU A 509 -19.69 -22.10 -12.20
CA GLU A 509 -19.62 -21.06 -13.21
C GLU A 509 -19.99 -21.57 -14.59
N GLY A 510 -20.69 -20.72 -15.34
CA GLY A 510 -21.05 -20.95 -16.73
C GLY A 510 -19.89 -20.68 -17.69
N PRO A 511 -20.18 -20.47 -18.99
CA PRO A 511 -19.16 -20.02 -19.93
C PRO A 511 -18.54 -18.69 -19.48
N CYS A 512 -17.25 -18.73 -19.15
CA CYS A 512 -16.51 -17.62 -18.58
C CYS A 512 -15.02 -17.72 -18.90
N ILE A 513 -14.31 -16.61 -18.70
CA ILE A 513 -12.86 -16.55 -18.76
C ILE A 513 -12.37 -16.24 -17.35
N SER A 514 -11.62 -17.17 -16.76
CA SER A 514 -10.95 -17.02 -15.47
C SER A 514 -9.49 -16.66 -15.74
N ASP A 515 -9.05 -15.52 -15.24
CA ASP A 515 -7.70 -14.99 -15.41
C ASP A 515 -6.99 -14.94 -14.06
N ILE A 516 -5.88 -15.68 -13.94
CA ILE A 516 -5.14 -15.87 -12.69
C ILE A 516 -3.75 -15.28 -12.86
N PHE A 517 -3.42 -14.27 -12.07
CA PHE A 517 -2.15 -13.54 -12.17
C PHE A 517 -1.72 -12.92 -10.85
N LEU A 518 -0.40 -12.74 -10.70
CA LEU A 518 0.18 -11.90 -9.67
C LEU A 518 0.18 -10.44 -10.18
N PHE A 519 -0.20 -9.46 -9.37
CA PHE A 519 -0.29 -8.05 -9.76
C PHE A 519 1.08 -7.47 -10.15
N VAL A 520 1.52 -7.70 -11.40
CA VAL A 520 2.68 -7.08 -12.02
C VAL A 520 2.29 -6.65 -13.43
N ALA A 521 1.81 -5.42 -13.58
CA ALA A 521 1.59 -4.87 -14.91
C ALA A 521 2.94 -4.66 -15.61
N PRO A 522 3.15 -5.15 -16.84
CA PRO A 522 4.41 -4.95 -17.57
C PRO A 522 4.72 -3.45 -17.65
N PHE A 523 5.98 -3.09 -17.41
CA PHE A 523 6.43 -1.70 -17.45
C PHE A 523 6.61 -1.22 -18.90
N ILE A 524 7.23 -2.05 -19.74
CA ILE A 524 7.46 -1.77 -21.16
C ILE A 524 6.13 -1.85 -21.92
N CYS A 525 5.89 -0.90 -22.83
CA CYS A 525 4.64 -0.74 -23.60
C CYS A 525 3.37 -0.43 -22.76
N SER A 526 3.53 0.01 -21.52
CA SER A 526 2.40 0.44 -20.68
C SER A 526 1.93 1.86 -21.00
N ILE A 527 0.64 2.14 -20.77
CA ILE A 527 0.11 3.49 -21.00
C ILE A 527 0.68 4.49 -20.00
N ARG A 528 1.02 4.10 -18.76
CA ARG A 528 1.69 4.98 -17.79
C ARG A 528 3.05 5.47 -18.29
N VAL A 529 3.82 4.59 -18.97
CA VAL A 529 5.07 4.98 -19.63
C VAL A 529 4.81 5.87 -20.84
N ALA A 530 3.75 5.59 -21.63
CA ALA A 530 3.35 6.46 -22.73
C ALA A 530 2.95 7.86 -22.26
N VAL A 531 2.21 7.98 -21.14
CA VAL A 531 1.87 9.26 -20.51
C VAL A 531 3.13 9.99 -20.06
N ALA A 532 4.07 9.31 -19.42
CA ALA A 532 5.36 9.90 -19.03
C ALA A 532 6.18 10.37 -20.25
N PHE A 533 6.16 9.63 -21.35
CA PHE A 533 6.84 9.99 -22.60
C PHE A 533 6.20 11.19 -23.31
N VAL A 534 4.87 11.22 -23.42
CA VAL A 534 4.17 12.38 -23.99
C VAL A 534 4.39 13.60 -23.09
N GLY A 535 4.36 13.43 -21.77
CA GLY A 535 4.73 14.49 -20.81
C GLY A 535 6.17 14.97 -20.98
N PHE A 536 7.13 14.07 -21.22
CA PHE A 536 8.51 14.41 -21.55
C PHE A 536 8.59 15.31 -22.80
N LEU A 537 7.88 14.96 -23.88
CA LEU A 537 7.81 15.80 -25.09
C LEU A 537 7.15 17.16 -24.81
N GLY A 538 6.16 17.21 -23.92
CA GLY A 538 5.55 18.46 -23.47
C GLY A 538 6.56 19.36 -22.77
N MET A 539 7.43 18.78 -21.94
CA MET A 539 8.50 19.51 -21.28
C MET A 539 9.58 20.00 -22.24
N VAL A 540 9.91 19.21 -23.27
CA VAL A 540 10.77 19.66 -24.37
C VAL A 540 10.16 20.89 -25.04
N ALA A 541 8.88 20.85 -25.39
CA ALA A 541 8.19 21.97 -26.03
C ALA A 541 8.13 23.22 -25.14
N HIS A 542 7.74 23.04 -23.88
CA HIS A 542 7.64 24.11 -22.88
C HIS A 542 8.99 24.82 -22.67
N TYR A 543 10.07 24.08 -22.40
CA TYR A 543 11.39 24.68 -22.18
C TYR A 543 11.98 25.28 -23.45
N SER A 544 11.66 24.72 -24.63
CA SER A 544 12.08 25.31 -25.89
C SER A 544 11.47 26.70 -26.12
N GLN A 545 10.17 26.84 -25.84
CA GLN A 545 9.49 28.13 -25.87
C GLN A 545 10.02 29.08 -24.78
N LYS A 546 10.31 28.59 -23.58
CA LYS A 546 10.83 29.40 -22.46
C LYS A 546 12.15 30.10 -22.82
N ILE A 547 13.08 29.37 -23.44
CA ILE A 547 14.43 29.87 -23.77
C ILE A 547 14.49 30.63 -25.11
N SER A 548 13.51 30.43 -26.00
CA SER A 548 13.45 31.02 -27.35
C SER A 548 13.85 32.50 -27.42
N ILE A 549 13.32 33.37 -26.55
CA ILE A 549 13.62 34.81 -26.55
C ILE A 549 15.07 35.12 -26.19
N GLY A 550 15.68 34.35 -25.27
CA GLY A 550 17.06 34.55 -24.86
C GLY A 550 18.00 34.29 -26.03
N MET A 551 17.71 33.25 -26.81
CA MET A 551 18.44 32.94 -28.04
C MET A 551 18.14 33.95 -29.15
N ALA A 552 16.89 34.34 -29.33
CA ALA A 552 16.49 35.30 -30.37
C ALA A 552 17.12 36.68 -30.16
N LEU A 553 17.27 37.14 -28.90
CA LEU A 553 17.91 38.43 -28.58
C LEU A 553 19.34 38.54 -29.10
N VAL A 554 20.08 37.43 -29.17
CA VAL A 554 21.46 37.40 -29.71
C VAL A 554 21.49 37.88 -31.18
N CYS A 555 20.45 37.55 -31.93
CA CYS A 555 20.34 37.80 -33.37
C CYS A 555 19.44 39.00 -33.72
N MET A 556 18.56 39.39 -32.79
CA MET A 556 17.55 40.43 -32.97
C MET A 556 18.05 41.84 -32.61
N VAL A 557 19.05 41.96 -31.72
CA VAL A 557 19.54 43.24 -31.22
C VAL A 557 20.76 43.75 -31.99
N ASN A 558 20.80 45.07 -32.22
CA ASN A 558 21.97 45.76 -32.73
C ASN A 558 23.02 45.99 -31.61
N HIS A 559 24.10 45.21 -31.63
CA HIS A 559 25.18 45.26 -30.62
C HIS A 559 26.05 46.53 -30.67
N SER A 560 25.97 47.32 -31.74
CA SER A 560 26.73 48.56 -31.93
C SER A 560 26.09 49.76 -31.21
N SER A 561 24.84 49.63 -30.75
CA SER A 561 24.06 50.66 -30.04
C SER A 561 24.11 50.57 -28.51
N ILE A 562 24.86 49.60 -27.95
CA ILE A 562 24.75 49.16 -26.55
C ILE A 562 25.65 49.97 -25.57
N ASP A 563 26.64 50.74 -26.06
CA ASP A 563 27.46 51.67 -25.26
C ASP A 563 27.87 52.90 -26.11
N PRO A 564 27.19 54.07 -25.99
CA PRO A 564 27.57 55.29 -26.70
C PRO A 564 28.96 55.83 -26.28
N LEU A 565 29.40 55.49 -25.05
CA LEU A 565 30.63 56.00 -24.42
C LEU A 565 31.93 55.33 -24.94
N LYS A 566 31.85 54.20 -25.65
CA LYS A 566 33.04 53.54 -26.21
C LYS A 566 33.55 54.19 -27.50
N ASN A 567 32.74 55.02 -28.15
CA ASN A 567 33.15 55.74 -29.36
C ASN A 567 33.95 57.02 -29.07
N SER A 568 34.23 57.34 -27.80
CA SER A 568 34.88 58.60 -27.40
C SER A 568 36.28 58.44 -26.79
N PHE A 569 36.82 57.24 -26.68
CA PHE A 569 38.16 57.02 -26.12
C PHE A 569 39.20 56.75 -27.22
N ASN A 570 40.07 57.73 -27.46
CA ASN A 570 41.33 57.56 -28.18
C ASN A 570 42.17 56.48 -27.49
N PRO A 571 42.78 55.53 -28.22
CA PRO A 571 43.57 54.47 -27.63
C PRO A 571 44.98 54.99 -27.33
N SER A 572 45.17 55.61 -26.18
CA SER A 572 46.51 55.97 -25.69
C SER A 572 46.62 55.77 -24.19
N VAL A 573 46.41 54.53 -23.70
CA VAL A 573 46.78 54.14 -22.33
C VAL A 573 47.22 52.66 -22.30
N THR A 574 48.53 52.50 -22.12
CA THR A 574 49.32 51.39 -21.53
C THR A 574 48.84 49.94 -21.70
N GLN A 575 49.67 49.17 -22.41
CA GLN A 575 49.76 47.71 -22.35
C GLN A 575 49.84 47.24 -20.88
N ILE A 576 48.76 46.62 -20.40
CA ILE A 576 48.81 45.72 -19.24
C ILE A 576 48.94 44.32 -19.80
N ASN A 577 49.95 43.57 -19.33
CA ASN A 577 50.23 42.17 -19.64
C ASN A 577 48.95 41.32 -19.73
N THR A 578 48.47 41.05 -20.95
CA THR A 578 47.37 40.11 -21.16
C THR A 578 47.93 38.72 -21.40
N ASP A 579 47.96 37.94 -20.32
CA ASP A 579 48.34 36.52 -20.28
C ASP A 579 47.32 35.59 -20.99
N CYS A 580 46.36 36.15 -21.73
CA CYS A 580 45.34 35.43 -22.49
C CYS A 580 45.04 36.11 -23.84
N PRO A 581 44.99 35.34 -24.95
CA PRO A 581 44.81 35.90 -26.28
C PRO A 581 43.43 36.54 -26.43
N LEU A 582 43.42 37.79 -26.89
CA LEU A 582 42.20 38.51 -27.30
C LEU A 582 41.64 37.88 -28.57
N LEU A 583 40.35 37.56 -28.54
CA LEU A 583 39.65 36.90 -29.64
C LEU A 583 39.52 37.87 -30.82
N ASN A 584 40.06 37.51 -31.99
CA ASN A 584 39.89 38.29 -33.22
C ASN A 584 38.41 38.42 -33.60
N ASN A 585 38.01 39.64 -33.98
CA ASN A 585 36.66 40.02 -34.40
C ASN A 585 36.12 39.10 -35.52
N THR A 586 35.32 38.11 -35.17
CA THR A 586 34.43 37.41 -36.11
C THR A 586 33.16 38.23 -36.32
N MET A 587 32.69 38.28 -37.57
CA MET A 587 31.54 39.08 -38.03
C MET A 587 30.38 39.05 -37.03
N LYS A 588 30.05 40.21 -36.45
CA LYS A 588 28.86 40.38 -35.64
C LYS A 588 27.66 40.45 -36.58
N ILE A 589 26.81 39.43 -36.56
CA ILE A 589 25.44 39.52 -37.10
C ILE A 589 24.76 40.64 -36.31
N GLU A 590 24.49 41.77 -36.97
CA GLU A 590 23.78 42.89 -36.37
C GLU A 590 22.27 42.71 -36.57
N GLY A 591 21.53 42.73 -35.46
CA GLY A 591 20.07 42.64 -35.50
C GLY A 591 19.41 43.98 -35.83
N PRO A 592 18.15 43.96 -36.31
CA PRO A 592 17.46 45.17 -36.78
C PRO A 592 17.00 46.13 -35.67
N TYR A 593 17.01 45.72 -34.39
CA TYR A 593 16.43 46.52 -33.31
C TYR A 593 17.48 47.13 -32.35
N PRO A 594 17.46 48.45 -32.10
CA PRO A 594 18.39 49.12 -31.18
C PRO A 594 17.88 49.05 -29.72
N TRP A 595 17.76 47.84 -29.17
CA TRP A 595 17.28 47.67 -27.78
C TRP A 595 18.42 47.75 -26.77
N THR A 596 18.30 48.69 -25.82
CA THR A 596 19.27 48.84 -24.73
C THR A 596 19.27 47.62 -23.79
N LYS A 597 20.35 47.40 -23.03
CA LYS A 597 20.45 46.31 -22.03
C LYS A 597 19.27 46.31 -21.05
N ASN A 598 18.77 47.50 -20.66
CA ASN A 598 17.61 47.62 -19.78
C ASN A 598 16.33 47.08 -20.44
N ILE A 599 16.07 47.46 -21.70
CA ILE A 599 14.91 46.96 -22.46
C ILE A 599 14.98 45.44 -22.64
N GLN A 600 16.15 44.90 -22.99
CA GLN A 600 16.36 43.46 -23.10
C GLN A 600 16.06 42.74 -21.77
N GLY A 601 16.51 43.30 -20.65
CA GLY A 601 16.21 42.81 -19.30
C GLY A 601 14.72 42.82 -18.98
N LEU A 602 14.01 43.91 -19.31
CA LEU A 602 12.55 43.99 -19.13
C LEU A 602 11.82 42.92 -19.95
N VAL A 603 12.14 42.77 -21.24
CA VAL A 603 11.53 41.77 -22.14
C VAL A 603 11.79 40.33 -21.67
N LEU A 604 13.00 40.04 -21.18
CA LEU A 604 13.32 38.76 -20.57
C LEU A 604 12.47 38.52 -19.32
N GLY A 605 12.37 39.54 -18.46
CA GLY A 605 11.65 39.51 -17.18
C GLY A 605 10.13 39.36 -17.31
N GLY A 606 9.51 39.87 -18.39
CA GLY A 606 8.05 39.82 -18.58
C GLY A 606 7.43 38.42 -18.42
N TYR A 607 8.15 37.38 -18.84
CA TYR A 607 7.72 35.99 -18.63
C TYR A 607 7.69 35.57 -17.16
N PHE A 608 8.72 35.91 -16.39
CA PHE A 608 8.80 35.50 -14.99
C PHE A 608 7.70 36.13 -14.14
N TRP A 609 7.31 37.38 -14.45
CA TRP A 609 6.18 38.03 -13.81
C TRP A 609 4.86 37.29 -14.06
N GLY A 610 4.60 36.88 -15.30
CA GLY A 610 3.41 36.10 -15.63
C GLY A 610 3.45 34.71 -15.01
N TYR A 611 4.61 34.06 -15.10
CA TYR A 611 4.84 32.71 -14.58
C TYR A 611 4.54 32.61 -13.07
N LEU A 612 5.01 33.58 -12.27
CA LEU A 612 4.82 33.60 -10.82
C LEU A 612 3.34 33.66 -10.38
N ILE A 613 2.48 34.32 -11.15
CA ILE A 613 1.07 34.55 -10.79
C ILE A 613 0.27 33.25 -10.81
N THR A 614 0.54 32.34 -11.74
CA THR A 614 -0.31 31.18 -12.03
C THR A 614 0.19 29.86 -11.44
N GLU A 615 1.35 29.83 -10.78
CA GLU A 615 1.89 28.62 -10.12
C GLU A 615 0.93 28.03 -9.06
N VAL A 616 0.54 28.82 -8.06
CA VAL A 616 -0.36 28.37 -6.98
C VAL A 616 -1.79 28.14 -7.50
N PRO A 617 -2.42 29.09 -8.24
CA PRO A 617 -3.73 28.85 -8.84
C PRO A 617 -3.75 27.65 -9.79
N GLY A 618 -2.68 27.45 -10.55
CA GLY A 618 -2.50 26.33 -11.47
C GLY A 618 -2.54 24.98 -10.77
N GLY A 619 -1.84 24.86 -9.63
CA GLY A 619 -1.89 23.65 -8.80
C GLY A 619 -3.29 23.35 -8.25
N TYR A 620 -4.04 24.40 -7.87
CA TYR A 620 -5.42 24.26 -7.42
C TYR A 620 -6.36 23.85 -8.58
N LEU A 621 -6.28 24.55 -9.72
CA LEU A 621 -7.09 24.27 -10.90
C LEU A 621 -6.82 22.86 -11.46
N ALA A 622 -5.58 22.41 -11.46
CA ALA A 622 -5.21 21.06 -11.88
C ALA A 622 -5.82 19.98 -10.96
N GLY A 623 -5.91 20.25 -9.65
CA GLY A 623 -6.56 19.36 -8.68
C GLY A 623 -8.08 19.26 -8.87
N VAL A 624 -8.75 20.37 -9.23
CA VAL A 624 -10.21 20.43 -9.40
C VAL A 624 -10.68 20.01 -10.78
N TYR A 625 -10.09 20.60 -11.82
CA TYR A 625 -10.52 20.43 -13.22
C TYR A 625 -9.73 19.35 -13.97
N GLY A 626 -8.66 18.83 -13.38
CA GLY A 626 -7.77 17.86 -14.00
C GLY A 626 -6.65 18.51 -14.83
N ALA A 627 -5.59 17.76 -15.06
CA ALA A 627 -4.43 18.22 -15.83
C ALA A 627 -4.66 18.19 -17.35
N ARG A 628 -5.67 17.46 -17.84
CA ARG A 628 -5.97 17.34 -19.29
C ARG A 628 -6.21 18.69 -19.95
N LEU A 629 -7.17 19.46 -19.42
CA LEU A 629 -7.53 20.77 -19.98
C LEU A 629 -6.54 21.86 -19.58
N ILE A 630 -6.05 21.83 -18.33
CA ILE A 630 -5.18 22.88 -17.80
C ILE A 630 -3.80 22.84 -18.48
N PHE A 631 -3.15 21.68 -18.59
CA PHE A 631 -1.85 21.58 -19.25
C PHE A 631 -1.97 21.74 -20.78
N GLY A 632 -2.93 21.09 -21.42
CA GLY A 632 -3.14 21.20 -22.86
C GLY A 632 -3.49 22.64 -23.29
N GLY A 633 -4.43 23.28 -22.59
CA GLY A 633 -4.82 24.66 -22.84
C GLY A 633 -3.67 25.65 -22.63
N ALA A 634 -2.88 25.47 -21.57
CA ALA A 634 -1.68 26.27 -21.33
C ALA A 634 -0.69 26.22 -22.51
N MET A 635 -0.40 25.03 -23.03
CA MET A 635 0.51 24.87 -24.17
C MET A 635 -0.05 25.48 -25.46
N ILE A 636 -1.37 25.40 -25.67
CA ILE A 636 -2.02 26.03 -26.84
C ILE A 636 -1.93 27.56 -26.76
N ILE A 637 -2.28 28.13 -25.60
CA ILE A 637 -2.21 29.59 -25.37
C ILE A 637 -0.76 30.06 -25.52
N ALA A 638 0.19 29.41 -24.86
CA ALA A 638 1.60 29.78 -24.95
C ALA A 638 2.15 29.66 -26.38
N GLY A 639 1.78 28.61 -27.11
CA GLY A 639 2.16 28.41 -28.51
C GLY A 639 1.61 29.50 -29.44
N ALA A 640 0.32 29.82 -29.33
CA ALA A 640 -0.33 30.86 -30.14
C ALA A 640 0.31 32.23 -29.92
N PHE A 641 0.50 32.63 -28.66
CA PHE A 641 1.09 33.92 -28.32
C PHE A 641 2.59 33.98 -28.63
N SER A 642 3.31 32.85 -28.59
CA SER A 642 4.71 32.79 -29.02
C SER A 642 4.86 33.08 -30.51
N ILE A 643 3.96 32.59 -31.36
CA ILE A 643 3.95 32.88 -32.81
C ILE A 643 3.73 34.37 -33.10
N LEU A 644 3.05 35.10 -32.20
CA LEU A 644 2.81 36.54 -32.35
C LEU A 644 4.02 37.41 -31.94
N ILE A 645 5.01 36.86 -31.24
CA ILE A 645 6.17 37.61 -30.75
C ILE A 645 6.94 38.33 -31.86
N PRO A 646 7.25 37.71 -33.02
CA PRO A 646 7.93 38.41 -34.11
C PRO A 646 7.14 39.60 -34.67
N LEU A 647 5.80 39.50 -34.72
CA LEU A 647 4.94 40.62 -35.11
C LEU A 647 4.97 41.73 -34.06
N GLY A 648 4.90 41.37 -32.78
CA GLY A 648 5.02 42.32 -31.67
C GLY A 648 6.34 43.08 -31.67
N ALA A 649 7.46 42.41 -32.02
CA ALA A 649 8.77 43.04 -32.09
C ALA A 649 8.87 44.14 -33.16
N ARG A 650 8.14 43.98 -34.29
CA ARG A 650 8.05 45.00 -35.34
C ARG A 650 7.27 46.24 -34.92
N LEU A 651 6.33 46.09 -33.98
CA LEU A 651 5.51 47.19 -33.48
C LEU A 651 6.24 47.97 -32.38
N HIS A 652 6.54 47.30 -31.25
CA HIS A 652 7.19 47.93 -30.10
C HIS A 652 7.68 46.87 -29.10
N TRP A 653 8.79 47.12 -28.41
CA TRP A 653 9.32 46.20 -27.38
C TRP A 653 8.32 45.93 -26.25
N GLY A 654 7.46 46.91 -25.93
CA GLY A 654 6.39 46.76 -24.93
C GLY A 654 5.31 45.75 -25.32
N VAL A 655 5.03 45.58 -26.63
CA VAL A 655 4.12 44.53 -27.11
C VAL A 655 4.74 43.16 -26.89
N VAL A 656 6.04 43.01 -27.16
CA VAL A 656 6.79 41.77 -26.87
C VAL A 656 6.76 41.44 -25.39
N TRP A 657 6.95 42.44 -24.53
CA TRP A 657 6.86 42.27 -23.08
C TRP A 657 5.48 41.76 -22.65
N PHE A 658 4.39 42.32 -23.19
CA PHE A 658 3.02 41.89 -22.89
C PHE A 658 2.72 40.48 -23.41
N LEU A 659 3.15 40.14 -24.62
CA LEU A 659 3.01 38.77 -25.16
C LEU A 659 3.79 37.77 -24.30
N ARG A 660 5.00 38.14 -23.85
CA ARG A 660 5.82 37.34 -22.93
C ARG A 660 5.15 37.14 -21.57
N LEU A 661 4.46 38.16 -21.05
CA LEU A 661 3.67 38.06 -19.82
C LEU A 661 2.57 37.00 -19.96
N ILE A 662 1.84 36.99 -21.08
CA ILE A 662 0.79 36.00 -21.37
C ILE A 662 1.37 34.59 -21.49
N VAL A 663 2.48 34.43 -22.21
CA VAL A 663 3.18 33.13 -22.30
C VAL A 663 3.64 32.65 -20.92
N GLY A 664 4.11 33.56 -20.06
CA GLY A 664 4.43 33.30 -18.67
C GLY A 664 3.23 32.79 -17.88
N LEU A 665 2.11 33.52 -17.92
CA LEU A 665 0.86 33.16 -17.25
C LEU A 665 0.38 31.76 -17.67
N ALA A 666 0.42 31.46 -18.96
CA ALA A 666 0.05 30.14 -19.46
C ALA A 666 1.00 29.05 -18.93
N HIS A 667 2.30 29.29 -18.92
CA HIS A 667 3.30 28.30 -18.52
C HIS A 667 3.39 28.02 -17.00
N GLY A 668 2.97 28.95 -16.14
CA GLY A 668 3.08 28.77 -14.67
C GLY A 668 2.30 27.56 -14.13
N VAL A 669 1.31 27.04 -14.85
CA VAL A 669 0.51 25.89 -14.42
C VAL A 669 1.15 24.53 -14.74
N ILE A 670 2.22 24.48 -15.54
CA ILE A 670 2.74 23.23 -16.13
C ILE A 670 3.36 22.32 -15.07
N TRP A 671 4.29 22.83 -14.27
CA TRP A 671 4.95 22.03 -13.22
C TRP A 671 3.99 21.51 -12.15
N PRO A 672 3.04 22.32 -11.63
CA PRO A 672 1.97 21.81 -10.77
C PRO A 672 1.16 20.68 -11.42
N CYS A 673 0.74 20.84 -12.69
CA CYS A 673 0.02 19.80 -13.43
C CYS A 673 0.79 18.48 -13.50
N MET A 674 2.11 18.51 -13.72
CA MET A 674 2.94 17.31 -13.77
C MET A 674 2.89 16.48 -12.48
N THR A 675 2.94 17.14 -11.33
CA THR A 675 2.83 16.45 -10.04
C THR A 675 1.46 15.84 -9.83
N VAL A 676 0.39 16.49 -10.32
CA VAL A 676 -0.98 15.95 -10.30
C VAL A 676 -1.12 14.76 -11.25
N ILE A 677 -0.51 14.79 -12.43
CA ILE A 677 -0.53 13.65 -13.36
C ILE A 677 0.11 12.43 -12.68
N MET A 678 1.28 12.62 -12.07
CA MET A 678 2.02 11.52 -11.44
C MET A 678 1.41 11.03 -10.12
N SER A 679 0.59 11.82 -9.43
CA SER A 679 -0.17 11.31 -8.29
C SER A 679 -1.23 10.29 -8.71
N HIS A 680 -1.81 10.44 -9.91
CA HIS A 680 -2.87 9.57 -10.43
C HIS A 680 -2.35 8.40 -11.28
N TRP A 681 -1.28 8.60 -12.04
CA TRP A 681 -0.80 7.64 -13.05
C TRP A 681 0.41 6.82 -12.62
N ALA A 682 1.19 7.27 -11.64
CA ALA A 682 2.41 6.60 -11.21
C ALA A 682 2.25 5.91 -9.84
N PRO A 683 2.36 4.57 -9.78
CA PRO A 683 2.46 3.84 -8.53
C PRO A 683 3.61 4.37 -7.65
N PRO A 684 3.49 4.35 -6.31
CA PRO A 684 4.48 4.93 -5.40
C PRO A 684 5.91 4.42 -5.61
N ASP A 685 6.08 3.16 -6.02
CA ASP A 685 7.38 2.50 -6.16
C ASP A 685 8.01 2.66 -7.56
N GLU A 686 7.29 3.22 -8.53
CA GLU A 686 7.80 3.54 -9.88
C GLU A 686 7.82 5.05 -10.15
N ARG A 687 7.43 5.85 -9.16
CA ARG A 687 7.21 7.29 -9.31
C ARG A 687 8.52 8.04 -9.59
N GLY A 688 9.65 7.62 -9.00
CA GLY A 688 10.98 8.17 -9.26
C GLY A 688 11.35 8.14 -10.73
N LYS A 689 11.23 6.96 -11.35
CA LYS A 689 11.53 6.75 -12.76
C LYS A 689 10.61 7.54 -13.68
N LEU A 690 9.30 7.48 -13.45
CA LEU A 690 8.32 8.11 -14.36
C LEU A 690 8.35 9.64 -14.28
N LEU A 691 8.33 10.21 -13.08
CA LEU A 691 8.38 11.67 -12.90
C LEU A 691 9.77 12.22 -13.25
N GLY A 692 10.84 11.51 -12.89
CA GLY A 692 12.20 11.87 -13.28
C GLY A 692 12.36 11.91 -14.80
N PHE A 693 11.90 10.88 -15.51
CA PHE A 693 11.92 10.85 -16.98
C PHE A 693 11.13 12.01 -17.59
N MET A 694 9.92 12.27 -17.09
CA MET A 694 9.11 13.40 -17.56
C MET A 694 9.82 14.75 -17.36
N ASN A 695 10.42 14.97 -16.19
CA ASN A 695 11.18 16.18 -15.85
C ASN A 695 12.42 16.37 -16.73
N ALA A 696 13.06 15.27 -17.14
CA ALA A 696 14.28 15.31 -17.94
C ALA A 696 14.05 15.98 -19.31
N GLY A 697 12.82 16.02 -19.82
CA GLY A 697 12.45 16.70 -21.07
C GLY A 697 12.80 18.18 -21.10
N ALA A 698 12.77 18.84 -19.94
CA ALA A 698 13.19 20.24 -19.81
C ALA A 698 14.62 20.48 -20.29
N GLN A 699 15.55 19.57 -19.95
CA GLN A 699 16.96 19.69 -20.30
C GLN A 699 17.19 19.47 -21.80
N ILE A 700 16.46 18.54 -22.42
CA ILE A 700 16.51 18.34 -23.86
C ILE A 700 15.93 19.55 -24.61
N GLY A 701 14.86 20.16 -24.12
CA GLY A 701 14.35 21.42 -24.67
C GLY A 701 15.40 22.55 -24.70
N ASN A 702 16.20 22.65 -23.63
CA ASN A 702 17.32 23.60 -23.58
C ASN A 702 18.37 23.30 -24.65
N VAL A 703 18.79 22.03 -24.78
CA VAL A 703 19.78 21.60 -25.78
C VAL A 703 19.28 21.91 -27.19
N VAL A 704 18.05 21.50 -27.51
CA VAL A 704 17.42 21.71 -28.83
C VAL A 704 17.43 23.20 -29.17
N THR A 705 16.99 24.06 -28.26
CA THR A 705 16.86 25.50 -28.53
C THR A 705 18.21 26.20 -28.62
N LEU A 706 19.18 25.86 -27.76
CA LEU A 706 20.51 26.47 -27.77
C LEU A 706 21.33 26.04 -28.99
N SER A 707 21.23 24.77 -29.41
CA SER A 707 21.98 24.26 -30.56
C SER A 707 21.34 24.63 -31.89
N ILE A 708 20.02 24.46 -32.03
CA ILE A 708 19.32 24.71 -33.29
C ILE A 708 19.01 26.20 -33.46
N GLY A 709 18.70 26.93 -32.38
CA GLY A 709 18.37 28.36 -32.47
C GLY A 709 19.51 29.22 -33.05
N GLY A 710 20.77 28.90 -32.76
CA GLY A 710 21.93 29.55 -33.37
C GLY A 710 22.04 29.31 -34.88
N LEU A 711 21.72 28.10 -35.34
CA LEU A 711 21.68 27.78 -36.77
C LEU A 711 20.51 28.49 -37.45
N MET A 712 19.33 28.54 -36.82
CA MET A 712 18.15 29.21 -37.36
C MET A 712 18.38 30.71 -37.58
N CYS A 713 19.16 31.37 -36.73
CA CYS A 713 19.54 32.77 -36.92
C CYS A 713 20.39 33.03 -38.16
N SER A 714 21.13 32.02 -38.65
CA SER A 714 21.98 32.14 -39.85
C SER A 714 21.20 31.97 -41.15
N TRP A 715 19.96 31.48 -41.08
CA TRP A 715 19.14 31.23 -42.26
C TRP A 715 18.54 32.53 -42.79
N SER A 716 18.52 32.69 -44.12
CA SER A 716 17.97 33.87 -44.80
C SER A 716 16.43 33.92 -44.77
N PHE A 717 15.77 32.79 -44.53
CA PHE A 717 14.32 32.68 -44.51
C PHE A 717 13.71 33.44 -43.32
N ALA A 718 12.67 34.25 -43.57
CA ALA A 718 11.94 35.07 -42.59
C ALA A 718 12.80 36.04 -41.74
N GLY A 719 14.04 36.34 -42.15
CA GLY A 719 14.97 37.16 -41.34
C GLY A 719 15.64 36.41 -40.18
N GLY A 720 15.65 35.07 -40.24
CA GLY A 720 16.37 34.18 -39.31
C GLY A 720 15.72 34.03 -37.94
N TRP A 721 15.82 35.07 -37.10
CA TRP A 721 15.37 35.02 -35.70
C TRP A 721 13.86 34.76 -35.48
N PRO A 722 12.91 35.17 -36.37
CA PRO A 722 11.50 34.85 -36.19
C PRO A 722 11.20 33.35 -36.24
N LEU A 723 12.04 32.58 -36.94
CA LEU A 723 11.84 31.13 -37.10
C LEU A 723 11.91 30.37 -35.78
N ILE A 724 12.67 30.88 -34.80
CA ILE A 724 12.77 30.30 -33.46
C ILE A 724 11.40 30.31 -32.78
N PHE A 725 10.63 31.39 -32.93
CA PHE A 725 9.30 31.53 -32.33
C PHE A 725 8.23 30.74 -33.10
N TYR A 726 8.31 30.73 -34.43
CA TYR A 726 7.39 29.93 -35.24
C TYR A 726 7.56 28.43 -34.99
N SER A 727 8.78 27.91 -34.98
CA SER A 727 9.03 26.48 -34.77
C SER A 727 8.61 26.04 -33.37
N THR A 728 9.05 26.75 -32.32
CA THR A 728 8.74 26.40 -30.94
C THR A 728 7.27 26.64 -30.60
N GLY A 729 6.64 27.68 -31.16
CA GLY A 729 5.21 27.97 -31.02
C GLY A 729 4.32 26.90 -31.65
N ILE A 730 4.59 26.52 -32.91
CA ILE A 730 3.86 25.46 -33.62
C ILE A 730 4.02 24.12 -32.92
N MET A 731 5.23 23.79 -32.44
CA MET A 731 5.47 22.57 -31.67
C MET A 731 4.58 22.50 -30.41
N GLY A 732 4.47 23.60 -29.67
CA GLY A 732 3.59 23.66 -28.49
C GLY A 732 2.10 23.57 -28.82
N LEU A 733 1.65 24.18 -29.93
CA LEU A 733 0.27 24.07 -30.42
C LEU A 733 -0.09 22.63 -30.77
N ILE A 734 0.72 21.99 -31.61
CA ILE A 734 0.50 20.60 -32.04
C ILE A 734 0.48 19.68 -30.82
N TRP A 735 1.45 19.83 -29.92
CA TRP A 735 1.52 19.02 -28.71
C TRP A 735 0.30 19.24 -27.79
N GLY A 736 -0.10 20.50 -27.58
CA GLY A 736 -1.24 20.83 -26.71
C GLY A 736 -2.56 20.27 -27.24
N ILE A 737 -2.80 20.34 -28.56
CA ILE A 737 -3.95 19.72 -29.21
C ILE A 737 -3.90 18.20 -29.03
N PHE A 738 -2.76 17.57 -29.35
CA PHE A 738 -2.57 16.13 -29.18
C PHE A 738 -2.81 15.66 -27.74
N TRP A 739 -2.28 16.39 -26.75
CA TRP A 739 -2.46 16.09 -25.32
C TRP A 739 -3.92 16.04 -24.90
N ILE A 740 -4.72 17.01 -25.33
CA ILE A 740 -6.16 17.06 -24.99
C ILE A 740 -6.89 15.84 -25.54
N PHE A 741 -6.48 15.27 -26.69
CA PHE A 741 -7.10 14.06 -27.22
C PHE A 741 -6.55 12.76 -26.62
N PHE A 742 -5.25 12.72 -26.31
CA PHE A 742 -4.57 11.51 -25.84
C PHE A 742 -4.73 11.25 -24.32
N TYR A 743 -4.57 12.29 -23.50
CA TYR A 743 -4.51 12.16 -22.04
C TYR A 743 -5.89 12.20 -21.39
N THR A 744 -6.07 11.44 -20.30
CA THR A 744 -7.27 11.44 -19.47
C THR A 744 -6.89 11.57 -17.99
N ASP A 745 -7.65 12.34 -17.22
CA ASP A 745 -7.29 12.66 -15.83
C ASP A 745 -7.33 11.45 -14.88
N SER A 746 -8.12 10.44 -15.23
CA SER A 746 -8.18 9.19 -14.48
C SER A 746 -7.79 8.02 -15.38
N PRO A 747 -6.90 7.11 -14.92
CA PRO A 747 -6.60 5.86 -15.63
C PRO A 747 -7.85 5.03 -15.97
N ARG A 748 -8.92 5.15 -15.17
CA ARG A 748 -10.19 4.44 -15.42
C ARG A 748 -10.87 4.85 -16.72
N HIS A 749 -10.80 6.14 -17.06
CA HIS A 749 -11.43 6.71 -18.26
C HIS A 749 -10.58 6.58 -19.53
N GLN A 750 -9.33 6.12 -19.40
CA GLN A 750 -8.48 5.93 -20.57
C GLN A 750 -8.99 4.75 -21.41
N ARG A 751 -9.04 4.96 -22.74
CA ARG A 751 -9.58 3.97 -23.69
C ARG A 751 -8.57 2.89 -24.06
N CYS A 752 -7.30 3.26 -24.19
CA CYS A 752 -6.23 2.39 -24.68
C CYS A 752 -5.47 1.62 -23.59
N ILE A 753 -5.81 1.83 -22.31
CA ILE A 753 -5.14 1.17 -21.19
C ILE A 753 -5.74 -0.21 -20.94
N SER A 754 -4.87 -1.19 -20.70
CA SER A 754 -5.29 -2.56 -20.37
C SER A 754 -5.95 -2.61 -18.98
N ASN A 755 -6.91 -3.51 -18.79
CA ASN A 755 -7.54 -3.70 -17.46
C ASN A 755 -6.49 -4.06 -16.40
N ARG A 756 -5.49 -4.90 -16.76
CA ARG A 756 -4.33 -5.23 -15.90
C ARG A 756 -3.63 -4.00 -15.34
N GLU A 757 -3.38 -3.00 -16.19
CA GLU A 757 -2.72 -1.77 -15.80
C GLU A 757 -3.65 -0.85 -15.00
N LYS A 758 -4.94 -0.78 -15.36
CA LYS A 758 -5.95 -0.04 -14.58
C LYS A 758 -5.99 -0.53 -13.14
N ASP A 759 -6.06 -1.84 -12.94
CA ASP A 759 -6.20 -2.44 -11.62
C ASP A 759 -4.89 -2.34 -10.83
N TYR A 760 -3.74 -2.53 -11.47
CA TYR A 760 -2.43 -2.29 -10.85
C TYR A 760 -2.29 -0.85 -10.33
N ILE A 761 -2.64 0.16 -11.14
CA ILE A 761 -2.58 1.56 -10.72
C ILE A 761 -3.62 1.81 -9.62
N ALA A 762 -4.85 1.32 -9.77
CA ALA A 762 -5.92 1.52 -8.81
C ALA A 762 -5.55 0.95 -7.43
N HIS A 763 -5.01 -0.26 -7.37
CA HIS A 763 -4.55 -0.87 -6.12
C HIS A 763 -3.33 -0.14 -5.53
N ALA A 764 -2.34 0.21 -6.35
CA ALA A 764 -1.15 0.90 -5.86
C ALA A 764 -1.41 2.34 -5.38
N THR A 765 -2.52 2.95 -5.80
CA THR A 765 -2.92 4.31 -5.41
C THR A 765 -4.08 4.34 -4.41
N GLN A 766 -4.63 3.17 -4.05
CA GLN A 766 -5.71 3.01 -3.08
C GLN A 766 -5.28 3.55 -1.70
N GLY A 767 -6.04 4.50 -1.15
CA GLY A 767 -5.73 5.15 0.15
C GLY A 767 -4.82 6.38 0.08
N GLN A 768 -4.18 6.67 -1.07
CA GLN A 768 -3.37 7.89 -1.29
C GLN A 768 -4.17 9.04 -1.92
N LEU A 769 -5.14 8.69 -2.75
CA LEU A 769 -6.07 9.61 -3.39
C LEU A 769 -7.44 9.36 -2.77
N SER A 770 -7.94 10.32 -1.98
CA SER A 770 -9.36 10.31 -1.61
C SER A 770 -10.20 10.42 -2.88
N ASN A 771 -11.28 9.64 -2.99
CA ASN A 771 -12.35 9.89 -3.96
C ASN A 771 -12.98 11.26 -3.63
N HIS A 772 -12.33 12.35 -4.03
CA HIS A 772 -12.95 13.65 -4.06
C HIS A 772 -13.88 13.64 -5.27
N ASP A 773 -15.18 13.67 -5.02
CA ASP A 773 -16.08 14.24 -6.00
C ASP A 773 -15.57 15.65 -6.33
N LYS A 774 -15.66 16.04 -7.61
CA LYS A 774 -15.19 17.36 -8.10
C LYS A 774 -15.74 18.54 -7.28
N ASN A 775 -16.85 18.33 -6.57
CA ASN A 775 -17.54 19.32 -5.74
C ASN A 775 -17.03 19.39 -4.27
N GLU A 776 -16.16 18.48 -3.82
CA GLU A 776 -15.68 18.40 -2.43
C GLU A 776 -14.19 18.74 -2.21
N PHE A 777 -13.45 19.14 -3.25
CA PHE A 777 -12.02 19.43 -3.10
C PHE A 777 -11.80 20.71 -2.27
N LYS A 778 -11.37 20.56 -1.01
CA LYS A 778 -11.01 21.67 -0.11
C LYS A 778 -9.55 21.55 0.30
N ALA A 779 -8.76 22.57 -0.02
CA ALA A 779 -7.34 22.61 0.30
C ALA A 779 -7.11 22.95 1.79
N PRO A 780 -6.33 22.14 2.54
CA PRO A 780 -6.05 22.37 3.94
C PRO A 780 -4.91 23.40 4.13
N TRP A 781 -5.16 24.65 3.75
CA TRP A 781 -4.15 25.74 3.72
C TRP A 781 -3.34 25.87 5.01
N LYS A 782 -4.03 25.88 6.16
CA LYS A 782 -3.36 26.00 7.47
C LYS A 782 -2.40 24.84 7.73
N ALA A 783 -2.77 23.62 7.37
CA ALA A 783 -1.94 22.44 7.59
C ALA A 783 -0.72 22.43 6.65
N ILE A 784 -0.90 22.84 5.39
CA ILE A 784 0.20 22.97 4.42
C ILE A 784 1.22 24.02 4.90
N LEU A 785 0.76 25.20 5.30
CA LEU A 785 1.64 26.31 5.71
C LEU A 785 2.32 26.12 7.08
N THR A 786 1.79 25.23 7.93
CA THR A 786 2.39 24.92 9.24
C THR A 786 3.23 23.63 9.22
N SER A 787 3.23 22.88 8.12
CA SER A 787 3.97 21.62 8.00
C SER A 787 5.47 21.85 7.81
N LYS A 788 6.28 21.24 8.70
CA LYS A 788 7.75 21.28 8.61
C LYS A 788 8.26 20.63 7.31
N ALA A 789 7.63 19.54 6.87
CA ALA A 789 8.02 18.84 5.64
C ALA A 789 7.78 19.69 4.38
N CYS A 790 6.71 20.50 4.37
CA CYS A 790 6.43 21.44 3.29
C CYS A 790 7.49 22.57 3.25
N TRP A 791 7.84 23.16 4.39
CA TRP A 791 8.89 24.17 4.46
C TRP A 791 10.27 23.64 4.07
N ALA A 792 10.58 22.40 4.44
CA ALA A 792 11.81 21.72 4.00
C ALA A 792 11.90 21.69 2.46
N LEU A 793 10.80 21.33 1.80
CA LEU A 793 10.70 21.34 0.34
C LEU A 793 10.85 22.76 -0.24
N PHE A 794 10.14 23.75 0.29
CA PHE A 794 10.14 25.12 -0.24
C PHE A 794 11.52 25.76 -0.20
N ILE A 795 12.22 25.64 0.93
CA ILE A 795 13.57 26.19 1.11
C ILE A 795 14.56 25.46 0.20
N THR A 796 14.54 24.12 0.21
CA THR A 796 15.50 23.32 -0.57
C THR A 796 15.33 23.54 -2.07
N HIS A 797 14.09 23.62 -2.56
CA HIS A 797 13.81 23.91 -3.96
C HIS A 797 14.32 25.31 -4.35
N THR A 798 14.09 26.31 -3.49
CA THR A 798 14.57 27.68 -3.72
C THR A 798 16.10 27.75 -3.77
N CYS A 799 16.78 27.11 -2.82
CA CYS A 799 18.23 27.02 -2.81
C CYS A 799 18.79 26.32 -4.05
N ASN A 800 18.16 25.23 -4.49
CA ASN A 800 18.60 24.50 -5.66
C ASN A 800 18.41 25.31 -6.96
N ASN A 801 17.24 25.94 -7.13
CA ASN A 801 16.97 26.79 -8.28
C ASN A 801 17.84 28.05 -8.33
N TRP A 802 18.33 28.54 -7.20
CA TRP A 802 19.31 29.61 -7.18
C TRP A 802 20.52 29.28 -8.05
N GLY A 803 21.18 28.16 -7.76
CA GLY A 803 22.34 27.77 -8.55
C GLY A 803 21.97 27.42 -9.99
N THR A 804 20.90 26.65 -10.21
CA THR A 804 20.45 26.28 -11.57
C THR A 804 20.17 27.50 -12.44
N TYR A 805 19.48 28.53 -11.94
CA TYR A 805 19.20 29.75 -12.69
C TYR A 805 20.41 30.68 -12.79
N THR A 806 21.27 30.75 -11.77
CA THR A 806 22.56 31.47 -11.87
C THR A 806 23.35 30.94 -13.04
N PHE A 807 23.52 29.62 -13.12
CA PHE A 807 24.25 28.98 -14.20
C PHE A 807 23.54 29.14 -15.54
N LEU A 808 22.23 28.88 -15.63
CA LEU A 808 21.48 29.04 -16.88
C LEU A 808 21.61 30.44 -17.50
N THR A 809 21.55 31.48 -16.67
CA THR A 809 21.55 32.88 -17.14
C THR A 809 22.95 33.46 -17.33
N SER A 810 23.90 33.02 -16.49
CA SER A 810 25.18 33.71 -16.33
C SER A 810 26.38 32.89 -16.81
N ILE A 811 26.20 31.61 -17.17
CA ILE A 811 27.24 30.76 -17.81
C ILE A 811 27.84 31.45 -19.05
N PRO A 812 27.05 31.96 -20.03
CA PRO A 812 27.62 32.56 -21.22
C PRO A 812 28.50 33.77 -20.89
N LYS A 813 28.07 34.59 -19.91
CA LYS A 813 28.83 35.74 -19.43
C LYS A 813 30.17 35.32 -18.81
N TYR A 814 30.16 34.31 -17.95
CA TYR A 814 31.39 33.76 -17.35
C TYR A 814 32.34 33.16 -18.42
N MET A 815 31.81 32.40 -19.37
CA MET A 815 32.60 31.79 -20.44
C MET A 815 33.26 32.84 -21.35
N ALA A 816 32.56 33.93 -21.68
CA ALA A 816 33.13 35.01 -22.49
C ALA A 816 34.08 35.92 -21.70
N GLU A 817 33.69 36.34 -20.49
CA GLU A 817 34.43 37.37 -19.73
C GLU A 817 35.66 36.79 -19.03
N VAL A 818 35.56 35.60 -18.43
CA VAL A 818 36.63 35.00 -17.62
C VAL A 818 37.40 33.96 -18.42
N LEU A 819 36.70 33.03 -19.09
CA LEU A 819 37.35 31.93 -19.82
C LEU A 819 37.76 32.30 -21.26
N LYS A 820 37.33 33.46 -21.76
CA LYS A 820 37.60 33.98 -23.11
C LYS A 820 37.20 33.00 -24.23
N PHE A 821 36.11 32.24 -24.03
CA PHE A 821 35.53 31.37 -25.06
C PHE A 821 34.70 32.17 -26.07
N ASP A 822 34.82 31.81 -27.35
CA ASP A 822 33.89 32.27 -28.37
C ASP A 822 32.57 31.47 -28.28
N ILE A 823 31.51 32.15 -27.86
CA ILE A 823 30.19 31.55 -27.63
C ILE A 823 29.55 31.13 -28.97
N LYS A 824 29.87 31.81 -30.09
CA LYS A 824 29.23 31.55 -31.38
C LYS A 824 29.72 30.26 -32.06
N SER A 825 31.02 29.96 -31.94
CA SER A 825 31.61 28.75 -32.53
C SER A 825 31.43 27.48 -31.69
N ASN A 826 31.14 27.62 -30.38
CA ASN A 826 31.12 26.50 -29.42
C ASN A 826 29.75 26.18 -28.82
N GLY A 827 28.66 26.37 -29.58
CA GLY A 827 27.30 26.07 -29.12
C GLY A 827 27.08 24.63 -28.62
N LEU A 828 27.84 23.66 -29.15
CA LEU A 828 27.84 22.25 -28.70
C LEU A 828 28.50 22.07 -27.32
N LEU A 829 29.56 22.82 -27.04
CA LEU A 829 30.24 22.76 -25.73
C LEU A 829 29.35 23.37 -24.64
N SER A 830 28.57 24.40 -25.00
CA SER A 830 27.59 25.04 -24.12
C SER A 830 26.36 24.17 -23.82
N SER A 831 26.06 23.17 -24.65
CA SER A 831 24.93 22.25 -24.44
C SER A 831 25.30 21.00 -23.62
N LEU A 832 26.59 20.70 -23.48
CA LEU A 832 27.11 19.52 -22.78
C LEU A 832 26.60 19.37 -21.32
N PRO A 833 26.54 20.43 -20.48
CA PRO A 833 26.01 20.30 -19.11
C PRO A 833 24.57 19.79 -19.07
N TYR A 834 23.74 20.19 -20.02
CA TYR A 834 22.32 19.81 -20.04
C TYR A 834 22.10 18.38 -20.52
N ILE A 835 22.94 17.87 -21.43
CA ILE A 835 22.89 16.46 -21.87
C ILE A 835 23.23 15.52 -20.72
N ILE A 836 24.29 15.82 -19.97
CA ILE A 836 24.73 14.97 -18.85
C ILE A 836 23.77 15.12 -17.65
N PHE A 837 23.23 16.32 -17.42
CA PHE A 837 22.15 16.54 -16.46
C PHE A 837 20.93 15.68 -16.81
N TRP A 838 20.47 15.66 -18.07
CA TRP A 838 19.39 14.76 -18.53
C TRP A 838 19.67 13.30 -18.18
N LEU A 839 20.89 12.81 -18.44
CA LEU A 839 21.26 11.43 -18.13
C LEU A 839 21.20 11.16 -16.61
N ASN A 840 21.71 12.07 -15.79
CA ASN A 840 21.73 11.93 -14.34
C ASN A 840 20.32 11.92 -13.71
N ILE A 841 19.37 12.72 -14.22
CA ILE A 841 17.97 12.69 -13.74
C ILE A 841 17.39 11.28 -13.89
N ASN A 842 17.59 10.66 -15.04
CA ASN A 842 17.05 9.33 -15.34
C ASN A 842 17.71 8.24 -14.49
N ILE A 843 19.04 8.28 -14.36
CA ILE A 843 19.78 7.33 -13.52
C ILE A 843 19.38 7.47 -12.05
N SER A 844 19.36 8.70 -11.52
CA SER A 844 19.03 8.94 -10.11
C SER A 844 17.60 8.51 -9.77
N GLY A 845 16.62 8.76 -10.65
CA GLY A 845 15.25 8.27 -10.46
C GLY A 845 15.17 6.74 -10.47
N ALA A 846 15.89 6.07 -11.39
CA ALA A 846 15.94 4.62 -11.44
C ALA A 846 16.59 3.98 -10.22
N VAL A 847 17.69 4.55 -9.75
CA VAL A 847 18.42 4.09 -8.57
C VAL A 847 17.61 4.36 -7.30
N ALA A 848 16.96 5.52 -7.18
CA ALA A 848 16.11 5.84 -6.02
C ALA A 848 14.96 4.82 -5.86
N ASP A 849 14.24 4.53 -6.94
CA ASP A 849 13.17 3.53 -6.92
C ASP A 849 13.71 2.12 -6.62
N MET A 850 14.89 1.77 -7.13
CA MET A 850 15.53 0.47 -6.82
C MET A 850 15.87 0.34 -5.34
N ILE A 851 16.43 1.38 -4.72
CA ILE A 851 16.78 1.42 -3.28
C ILE A 851 15.52 1.23 -2.43
N ILE A 852 14.44 1.92 -2.79
CA ILE A 852 13.14 1.83 -2.09
C ILE A 852 12.53 0.43 -2.26
N ARG A 853 12.48 -0.10 -3.50
CA ARG A 853 11.91 -1.43 -3.78
C ARG A 853 12.66 -2.56 -3.08
N LYS A 854 14.00 -2.49 -3.07
CA LYS A 854 14.85 -3.47 -2.36
C LYS A 854 14.88 -3.26 -0.85
N LYS A 855 14.15 -2.27 -0.32
CA LYS A 855 14.08 -1.91 1.11
C LYS A 855 15.45 -1.65 1.74
N ILE A 856 16.42 -1.15 0.96
CA ILE A 856 17.77 -0.83 1.46
C ILE A 856 17.71 0.40 2.37
N LEU A 857 16.94 1.42 1.97
CA LEU A 857 16.68 2.64 2.74
C LEU A 857 15.18 2.96 2.71
N THR A 858 14.69 3.65 3.74
CA THR A 858 13.32 4.17 3.74
C THR A 858 13.14 5.27 2.68
N ARG A 859 11.89 5.60 2.35
CA ARG A 859 11.57 6.67 1.39
C ARG A 859 12.18 8.00 1.82
N THR A 860 11.99 8.38 3.08
CA THR A 860 12.58 9.58 3.68
C THR A 860 14.11 9.58 3.60
N GLN A 861 14.77 8.47 3.97
CA GLN A 861 16.23 8.36 3.89
C GLN A 861 16.75 8.47 2.46
N THR A 862 16.05 7.85 1.50
CA THR A 862 16.38 7.94 0.07
C THR A 862 16.26 9.38 -0.42
N ARG A 863 15.17 10.09 -0.11
CA ARG A 863 15.03 11.52 -0.48
C ARG A 863 16.12 12.38 0.14
N LYS A 864 16.50 12.14 1.40
CA LYS A 864 17.61 12.86 2.06
C LYS A 864 18.94 12.61 1.35
N LEU A 865 19.26 11.36 1.03
CA LEU A 865 20.49 10.99 0.33
C LEU A 865 20.62 11.74 -1.01
N PHE A 866 19.61 11.67 -1.87
CA PHE A 866 19.67 12.31 -3.18
C PHE A 866 19.69 13.85 -3.11
N ASN A 867 19.07 14.45 -2.08
CA ASN A 867 19.21 15.89 -1.82
C ASN A 867 20.62 16.27 -1.33
N VAL A 868 21.27 15.43 -0.53
CA VAL A 868 22.68 15.67 -0.14
C VAL A 868 23.57 15.61 -1.37
N LEU A 869 23.47 14.55 -2.17
CA LEU A 869 24.25 14.41 -3.40
C LEU A 869 24.01 15.59 -4.37
N GLY A 870 22.75 15.97 -4.56
CA GLY A 870 22.39 17.02 -5.51
C GLY A 870 22.55 18.47 -5.04
N ASN A 871 23.07 18.70 -3.84
CA ASN A 871 23.43 20.05 -3.37
C ASN A 871 24.89 20.15 -2.91
N LEU A 872 25.45 19.09 -2.31
CA LEU A 872 26.85 19.08 -1.84
C LEU A 872 27.85 19.13 -2.99
N PHE A 873 27.71 18.25 -3.98
CA PHE A 873 28.62 18.21 -5.11
C PHE A 873 28.58 19.50 -5.93
N PRO A 874 27.41 20.05 -6.32
CA PRO A 874 27.35 21.37 -6.94
C PRO A 874 28.08 22.44 -6.11
N ALA A 875 27.89 22.49 -4.78
CA ALA A 875 28.59 23.47 -3.95
C ALA A 875 30.12 23.35 -4.02
N LEU A 876 30.65 22.12 -3.90
CA LEU A 876 32.09 21.86 -3.95
C LEU A 876 32.71 22.23 -5.31
N PHE A 877 32.06 21.83 -6.41
CA PHE A 877 32.58 22.10 -7.76
C PHE A 877 32.50 23.59 -8.11
N VAL A 878 31.50 24.30 -7.62
CA VAL A 878 31.35 25.75 -7.81
C VAL A 878 32.40 26.54 -7.04
N ILE A 879 32.79 26.09 -5.83
CA ILE A 879 33.97 26.64 -5.13
C ILE A 879 35.23 26.44 -5.98
N GLY A 880 35.40 25.25 -6.59
CA GLY A 880 36.51 24.99 -7.50
C GLY A 880 36.55 25.96 -8.70
N LEU A 881 35.39 26.30 -9.27
CA LEU A 881 35.27 27.26 -10.38
C LEU A 881 35.77 28.66 -10.01
N ALA A 882 35.65 29.07 -8.74
CA ALA A 882 36.13 30.38 -8.29
C ALA A 882 37.64 30.57 -8.52
N PHE A 883 38.41 29.50 -8.51
CA PHE A 883 39.87 29.56 -8.67
C PHE A 883 40.34 29.38 -10.12
N MET A 884 39.42 29.18 -11.06
CA MET A 884 39.77 28.92 -12.46
C MET A 884 40.14 30.21 -13.20
N THR A 885 41.03 30.08 -14.18
CA THR A 885 41.49 31.18 -15.04
C THR A 885 41.40 30.78 -16.51
N CYS A 886 41.63 31.72 -17.42
CA CYS A 886 41.57 31.47 -18.86
C CYS A 886 42.61 30.42 -19.35
N LYS A 887 43.70 30.17 -18.60
CA LYS A 887 44.68 29.10 -18.88
C LYS A 887 44.11 27.69 -18.63
N THR A 888 43.16 27.55 -17.72
CA THR A 888 42.53 26.26 -17.34
C THR A 888 41.10 26.11 -17.87
N LYS A 889 40.78 26.78 -18.99
CA LYS A 889 39.40 26.92 -19.51
C LYS A 889 38.65 25.60 -19.74
N TYR A 890 39.31 24.55 -20.25
CA TYR A 890 38.66 23.24 -20.45
C TYR A 890 38.35 22.53 -19.14
N PHE A 891 39.23 22.66 -18.14
CA PHE A 891 39.02 22.12 -16.81
C PHE A 891 37.87 22.85 -16.08
N ALA A 892 37.75 24.17 -16.27
CA ALA A 892 36.61 24.94 -15.77
C ALA A 892 35.28 24.46 -16.39
N VAL A 893 35.25 24.18 -17.70
CA VAL A 893 34.06 23.62 -18.35
C VAL A 893 33.71 22.23 -17.80
N ALA A 894 34.71 21.37 -17.54
CA ALA A 894 34.50 20.06 -16.94
C ALA A 894 33.91 20.16 -15.51
N LEU A 895 34.48 21.01 -14.65
CA LEU A 895 33.97 21.25 -13.29
C LEU A 895 32.54 21.79 -13.29
N LEU A 896 32.24 22.75 -14.17
CA LEU A 896 30.89 23.29 -14.35
C LEU A 896 29.91 22.21 -14.79
N THR A 897 30.30 21.39 -15.75
CA THR A 897 29.49 20.30 -16.30
C THR A 897 29.16 19.27 -15.21
N ILE A 898 30.16 18.83 -14.45
CA ILE A 898 29.97 17.86 -13.36
C ILE A 898 29.14 18.47 -12.23
N GLY A 899 29.41 19.72 -11.84
CA GLY A 899 28.65 20.43 -10.81
C GLY A 899 27.17 20.55 -11.14
N VAL A 900 26.83 20.98 -12.35
CA VAL A 900 25.44 21.07 -12.81
C VAL A 900 24.81 19.67 -12.92
N THR A 901 25.55 18.66 -13.35
CA THR A 901 25.06 17.28 -13.50
C THR A 901 24.52 16.69 -12.19
N PHE A 902 25.24 16.87 -11.08
CA PHE A 902 24.80 16.32 -9.79
C PHE A 902 23.50 16.93 -9.28
N THR A 903 23.16 18.14 -9.71
CA THR A 903 21.85 18.75 -9.47
C THR A 903 20.70 17.84 -9.97
N GLY A 904 20.96 17.00 -10.98
CA GLY A 904 20.07 15.93 -11.47
C GLY A 904 19.56 14.98 -10.40
N CYS A 905 20.34 14.72 -9.36
CA CYS A 905 19.95 13.85 -8.25
C CYS A 905 18.73 14.40 -7.49
N CYS A 906 18.62 15.72 -7.36
CA CYS A 906 17.45 16.37 -6.75
C CYS A 906 16.18 16.22 -7.59
N TYR A 907 16.32 16.16 -8.92
CA TYR A 907 15.20 16.06 -9.86
C TYR A 907 14.68 14.64 -10.07
N GLY A 908 15.57 13.63 -10.06
CA GLY A 908 15.19 12.23 -10.23
C GLY A 908 14.91 11.49 -8.92
N GLY A 909 15.68 11.77 -7.86
CA GLY A 909 15.59 11.02 -6.59
C GLY A 909 15.29 11.86 -5.34
N GLY A 910 15.40 13.19 -5.42
CA GLY A 910 15.36 14.11 -4.27
C GLY A 910 14.05 14.89 -4.10
N PHE A 911 14.15 16.21 -3.86
CA PHE A 911 13.02 17.03 -3.42
C PHE A 911 11.86 17.10 -4.43
N MET A 912 12.11 16.96 -5.73
CA MET A 912 11.08 17.10 -6.78
C MET A 912 9.92 16.11 -6.62
N LEU A 913 10.16 14.96 -5.96
CA LEU A 913 9.14 13.95 -5.69
C LEU A 913 8.44 14.13 -4.34
N THR A 914 8.95 15.01 -3.49
CA THR A 914 8.53 15.10 -2.09
C THR A 914 7.09 15.59 -1.97
N ALA A 915 6.63 16.49 -2.83
CA ALA A 915 5.22 16.93 -2.85
C ALA A 915 4.25 15.75 -3.07
N ASN A 916 4.59 14.83 -3.98
CA ASN A 916 3.83 13.61 -4.24
C ASN A 916 3.93 12.58 -3.13
N ASP A 917 5.02 12.57 -2.37
CA ASP A 917 5.25 11.62 -1.29
C ASP A 917 4.53 12.05 0.00
N ILE A 918 4.57 13.34 0.34
CA ILE A 918 3.99 13.85 1.60
C ILE A 918 2.47 14.01 1.56
N ALA A 919 1.91 14.38 0.39
CA ALA A 919 0.47 14.57 0.24
C ALA A 919 0.04 14.43 -1.24
N PRO A 920 -0.09 13.19 -1.76
CA PRO A 920 -0.41 12.91 -3.16
C PRO A 920 -1.65 13.69 -3.69
N ALA A 921 -2.72 13.78 -2.89
CA ALA A 921 -3.95 14.48 -3.27
C ALA A 921 -3.79 16.00 -3.42
N TYR A 922 -2.82 16.59 -2.73
CA TYR A 922 -2.56 18.05 -2.71
C TYR A 922 -1.22 18.41 -3.36
N ALA A 923 -0.57 17.47 -4.04
CA ALA A 923 0.78 17.61 -4.57
C ALA A 923 0.93 18.83 -5.50
N GLY A 924 -0.07 19.09 -6.35
CA GLY A 924 -0.09 20.25 -7.25
C GLY A 924 -0.01 21.60 -6.52
N ILE A 925 -0.79 21.78 -5.45
CA ILE A 925 -0.80 23.04 -4.67
C ILE A 925 0.53 23.21 -3.95
N ILE A 926 1.01 22.15 -3.29
CA ILE A 926 2.27 22.17 -2.55
C ILE A 926 3.43 22.49 -3.50
N PHE A 927 3.46 21.86 -4.67
CA PHE A 927 4.49 22.13 -5.66
C PHE A 927 4.37 23.55 -6.23
N GLY A 928 3.16 24.05 -6.52
CA GLY A 928 2.97 25.43 -6.97
C GLY A 928 3.48 26.46 -5.95
N ILE A 929 3.23 26.27 -4.65
CA ILE A 929 3.81 27.13 -3.61
C ILE A 929 5.34 27.04 -3.62
N SER A 930 5.87 25.81 -3.65
CA SER A 930 7.32 25.55 -3.70
C SER A 930 7.99 26.25 -4.88
N ASN A 931 7.43 26.10 -6.09
CA ASN A 931 8.00 26.63 -7.31
C ASN A 931 7.83 28.15 -7.43
N THR A 932 6.81 28.74 -6.77
CA THR A 932 6.69 30.19 -6.61
C THR A 932 7.91 30.77 -5.92
N PHE A 933 8.27 30.24 -4.74
CA PHE A 933 9.49 30.65 -4.03
C PHE A 933 10.74 30.34 -4.85
N ALA A 934 10.78 29.18 -5.49
CA ALA A 934 11.93 28.74 -6.27
C ALA A 934 12.10 29.47 -7.61
N THR A 935 11.14 30.30 -8.02
CA THR A 935 11.27 31.18 -9.20
C THR A 935 11.94 32.51 -8.86
N LEU A 936 11.81 33.00 -7.62
CA LEU A 936 12.41 34.27 -7.17
C LEU A 936 13.93 34.36 -7.43
N PRO A 937 14.75 33.30 -7.21
CA PRO A 937 16.16 33.32 -7.57
C PRO A 937 16.43 33.64 -9.04
N GLY A 938 15.54 33.25 -9.96
CA GLY A 938 15.68 33.56 -11.38
C GLY A 938 15.57 35.06 -11.71
N ILE A 939 14.92 35.83 -10.83
CA ILE A 939 14.80 37.29 -10.94
C ILE A 939 15.96 37.97 -10.20
N ILE A 940 16.26 37.49 -8.98
CA ILE A 940 17.23 38.13 -8.07
C ILE A 940 18.68 37.85 -8.48
N SER A 941 19.01 36.61 -8.86
CA SER A 941 20.40 36.21 -9.12
C SER A 941 21.06 37.01 -10.25
N PRO A 942 20.46 37.18 -11.44
CA PRO A 942 21.09 37.94 -12.52
C PRO A 942 21.41 39.39 -12.13
N TYR A 943 20.59 40.01 -11.27
CA TYR A 943 20.83 41.35 -10.75
C TYR A 943 22.08 41.39 -9.86
N ILE A 944 22.20 40.44 -8.92
CA ILE A 944 23.37 40.32 -8.04
C ILE A 944 24.64 40.03 -8.84
N VAL A 945 24.58 39.10 -9.80
CA VAL A 945 25.71 38.81 -10.69
C VAL A 945 26.10 40.07 -11.46
N GLY A 946 25.13 40.79 -12.02
CA GLY A 946 25.35 42.07 -12.70
C GLY A 946 26.11 43.08 -11.85
N ALA A 947 25.62 43.35 -10.63
CA ALA A 947 26.22 44.30 -9.71
C ALA A 947 27.63 43.91 -9.23
N LEU A 948 27.88 42.61 -8.98
CA LEU A 948 29.18 42.13 -8.52
C LEU A 948 30.23 42.11 -9.64
N THR A 949 29.82 41.85 -10.88
CA THR A 949 30.73 41.63 -12.03
C THR A 949 30.91 42.85 -12.93
N GLU A 950 30.32 43.99 -12.59
CA GLU A 950 30.33 45.20 -13.44
C GLU A 950 31.73 45.79 -13.65
N LYS A 951 32.59 45.74 -12.63
CA LYS A 951 33.90 46.43 -12.64
C LYS A 951 35.09 45.50 -12.84
N ASP A 952 34.99 44.24 -12.43
CA ASP A 952 36.16 43.34 -12.39
C ASP A 952 35.79 41.87 -12.58
N ALA A 953 36.50 41.18 -13.47
CA ALA A 953 36.25 39.76 -13.79
C ALA A 953 36.63 38.82 -12.64
N TYR A 954 37.48 39.27 -11.70
CA TYR A 954 37.85 38.52 -10.51
C TYR A 954 36.70 38.39 -9.50
N ASN A 955 35.71 39.29 -9.54
CA ASN A 955 34.57 39.29 -8.61
C ASN A 955 33.60 38.13 -8.82
N TRP A 956 33.74 37.36 -9.92
CA TRP A 956 33.02 36.10 -10.13
C TRP A 956 33.23 35.09 -8.99
N ARG A 957 34.34 35.19 -8.23
CA ARG A 957 34.58 34.39 -7.04
C ARG A 957 33.48 34.52 -6.00
N TYR A 958 33.02 35.75 -5.74
CA TYR A 958 31.97 36.01 -4.77
C TYR A 958 30.63 35.42 -5.21
N VAL A 959 30.32 35.47 -6.51
CA VAL A 959 29.12 34.84 -7.08
C VAL A 959 29.13 33.33 -6.79
N PHE A 960 30.26 32.66 -7.02
CA PHE A 960 30.38 31.23 -6.77
C PHE A 960 30.32 30.88 -5.28
N PHE A 961 30.95 31.66 -4.40
CA PHE A 961 30.83 31.44 -2.96
C PHE A 961 29.40 31.62 -2.44
N ILE A 962 28.67 32.63 -2.91
CA ILE A 962 27.25 32.83 -2.58
C ILE A 962 26.44 31.60 -3.00
N CYS A 963 26.63 31.12 -4.23
CA CYS A 963 25.95 29.90 -4.71
C CYS A 963 26.26 28.68 -3.83
N ALA A 964 27.53 28.48 -3.46
CA ALA A 964 27.94 27.34 -2.62
C ALA A 964 27.30 27.38 -1.23
N VAL A 965 27.25 28.55 -0.59
CA VAL A 965 26.58 28.74 0.71
C VAL A 965 25.09 28.43 0.60
N ILE A 966 24.42 28.92 -0.45
CA ILE A 966 22.98 28.68 -0.65
C ILE A 966 22.67 27.20 -0.87
N TYR A 967 23.51 26.48 -1.64
CA TYR A 967 23.37 25.03 -1.79
C TYR A 967 23.51 24.29 -0.45
N ILE A 968 24.46 24.68 0.39
CA ILE A 968 24.67 24.09 1.73
C ILE A 968 23.47 24.34 2.64
N ILE A 969 22.88 25.54 2.60
CA ILE A 969 21.65 25.85 3.35
C ILE A 969 20.50 24.93 2.93
N GLY A 970 20.28 24.74 1.62
CA GLY A 970 19.26 23.83 1.11
C GLY A 970 19.49 22.39 1.56
N MET A 971 20.75 21.92 1.48
CA MET A 971 21.15 20.59 1.94
C MET A 971 20.84 20.35 3.42
N ILE A 972 21.33 21.24 4.30
CA ILE A 972 21.16 21.13 5.75
C ILE A 972 19.66 21.13 6.10
N THR A 973 18.90 22.03 5.48
CA THR A 973 17.47 22.15 5.73
C THR A 973 16.76 20.83 5.42
N PHE A 974 16.92 20.26 4.22
CA PHE A 974 16.26 19.00 3.89
C PHE A 974 16.73 17.83 4.75
N LEU A 975 18.02 17.78 5.11
CA LEU A 975 18.59 16.70 5.90
C LEU A 975 17.94 16.61 7.29
N PHE A 976 17.71 17.76 7.95
CA PHE A 976 17.14 17.78 9.30
C PHE A 976 15.62 17.74 9.32
N ILE A 977 14.94 18.55 8.49
CA ILE A 977 13.48 18.72 8.56
C ILE A 977 12.69 18.07 7.41
N GLY A 978 13.36 17.53 6.39
CA GLY A 978 12.72 16.84 5.26
C GLY A 978 12.14 15.48 5.64
N SER A 979 10.99 15.15 5.06
CA SER A 979 10.32 13.85 5.17
C SER A 979 9.72 13.46 3.81
N GLY A 980 9.74 12.16 3.51
CA GLY A 980 9.05 11.54 2.38
C GLY A 980 7.88 10.67 2.83
N ASP A 981 7.43 10.80 4.08
CA ASP A 981 6.31 10.05 4.64
C ASP A 981 5.00 10.86 4.50
N ILE A 982 3.89 10.15 4.28
CA ILE A 982 2.57 10.77 4.10
C ILE A 982 2.20 11.51 5.39
N GLN A 983 1.80 12.78 5.25
CA GLN A 983 1.44 13.62 6.38
C GLN A 983 0.03 13.28 6.89
N SER A 984 -0.17 13.35 8.20
CA SER A 984 -1.44 12.98 8.85
C SER A 984 -2.66 13.77 8.36
N TRP A 985 -2.47 15.03 7.99
CA TRP A 985 -3.53 15.90 7.45
C TRP A 985 -3.85 15.63 5.98
N ALA A 986 -3.01 14.86 5.27
CA ALA A 986 -3.24 14.52 3.87
C ALA A 986 -4.19 13.31 3.71
N VAL A 987 -4.49 12.59 4.79
CA VAL A 987 -5.39 11.43 4.79
C VAL A 987 -6.76 11.84 5.32
N LYS A 988 -7.82 11.69 4.50
CA LYS A 988 -9.20 11.92 4.96
C LYS A 988 -9.60 10.75 5.87
N ARG A 989 -9.76 10.98 7.19
CA ARG A 989 -10.52 10.04 8.04
C ARG A 989 -11.89 9.88 7.40
N ARG A 990 -12.32 8.65 7.11
CA ARG A 990 -13.67 8.38 6.64
C ARG A 990 -14.62 8.89 7.73
N ALA A 991 -15.39 9.93 7.41
CA ALA A 991 -16.39 10.47 8.31
C ALA A 991 -17.43 9.38 8.56
N GLU A 992 -17.80 9.21 9.83
CA GLU A 992 -19.00 8.51 10.27
C GLU A 992 -20.21 9.09 9.52
N SER A 993 -20.72 8.37 8.52
CA SER A 993 -21.97 8.74 7.84
C SER A 993 -22.97 7.60 7.95
N ILE A 994 -23.47 7.39 9.16
CA ILE A 994 -24.85 6.94 9.39
C ILE A 994 -25.37 7.79 10.56
N THR A 995 -25.70 9.04 10.29
CA THR A 995 -26.76 9.70 11.05
C THR A 995 -28.07 9.14 10.49
N PRO A 996 -28.86 8.37 11.26
CA PRO A 996 -30.23 8.11 10.87
C PRO A 996 -30.94 9.47 10.87
N GLU A 997 -31.52 9.85 9.74
CA GLU A 997 -32.61 10.83 9.76
C GLU A 997 -33.65 10.35 10.77
N GLU A 998 -33.87 11.16 11.80
CA GLU A 998 -35.02 11.04 12.68
C GLU A 998 -36.27 11.27 11.83
N THR A 999 -36.86 10.20 11.32
CA THR A 999 -38.29 10.19 11.04
C THR A 999 -39.01 10.23 12.38
N PRO A 1000 -39.83 11.26 12.68
CA PRO A 1000 -40.66 11.23 13.87
C PRO A 1000 -41.69 10.13 13.66
N LEU A 1001 -41.52 9.00 14.35
CA LEU A 1001 -42.58 8.03 14.51
C LEU A 1001 -43.66 8.68 15.37
N SER A 1002 -44.77 9.03 14.73
CA SER A 1002 -46.03 9.40 15.36
C SER A 1002 -46.39 8.35 16.41
N GLU A 1003 -46.65 8.82 17.63
CA GLU A 1003 -47.16 8.03 18.75
C GLU A 1003 -48.42 7.24 18.33
N PRO A 1004 -48.52 5.94 18.64
CA PRO A 1004 -49.79 5.25 18.58
C PRO A 1004 -50.60 5.64 19.81
N THR A 1005 -51.55 6.54 19.61
CA THR A 1005 -52.67 6.76 20.55
C THR A 1005 -53.39 5.43 20.75
N GLY A 1006 -53.40 4.94 21.99
CA GLY A 1006 -54.32 3.89 22.41
C GLY A 1006 -55.73 4.45 22.45
N ASP A 1007 -56.67 3.75 21.82
CA ASP A 1007 -58.02 3.56 22.36
C ASP A 1007 -58.85 2.58 21.49
N LEU A 1008 -59.51 1.64 22.18
CA LEU A 1008 -60.75 0.93 21.82
C LEU A 1008 -60.62 -0.07 20.63
N VAL A 1009 -61.01 -1.34 20.71
CA VAL A 1009 -62.31 -1.88 21.10
C VAL A 1009 -62.15 -3.36 21.49
N SER A 1010 -62.45 -3.69 22.74
CA SER A 1010 -62.99 -5.01 23.11
C SER A 1010 -64.49 -4.86 23.27
N LYS A 1011 -65.28 -5.45 22.38
CA LYS A 1011 -66.67 -5.86 22.64
C LYS A 1011 -67.19 -6.72 21.48
N ASN A 1012 -67.41 -7.99 21.83
CA ASN A 1012 -68.64 -8.75 21.56
C ASN A 1012 -68.98 -9.08 20.09
N LEU A 1013 -69.35 -10.30 19.69
CA LEU A 1013 -70.18 -11.34 20.30
C LEU A 1013 -69.81 -12.70 19.64
N THR A 1014 -69.80 -13.83 20.34
CA THR A 1014 -70.92 -14.80 20.37
C THR A 1014 -71.82 -14.77 19.13
N ALA A 1015 -71.53 -15.63 18.15
CA ALA A 1015 -72.46 -16.52 17.45
C ALA A 1015 -71.64 -17.47 16.58
#